data_AF-A0A9Q8Q7R8-F1
#
_entry.id   AF-A0A9Q8Q7R8-F1
#
_cell.length_a   1.000
_cell.length_b   1.000
_cell.length_c   1.000
_cell.angle_alpha   90.00
_cell.angle_beta   90.00
_cell.angle_gamma   90.00
#
_symmetry.space_group_name_H-M   'P 1'
#
loop_
_entity.id
_entity.type
_entity.pdbx_description
1 polymer ?
#
loop_
_entity_poly.entity_id
_entity_poly.type
_entity_poly.pdbx_seq_one_letter_code
_entity_poly.pdbx_strand_id
1 'polypeptide(L)'
;MPMEEFQYDLKWLEDPAQIMGEVFCRIHRSFLARDRPYNQFRLMFWIMTLAFAENSNESLVQVLLSFMSLPSMANLEVPEAERFHLHKGKAPLKADLQNAAREACIGFATSPEARLPQRPGESAKDCNARRKNEFKRKLKENTEDFVAFLSQEWPEYNGEPPKLPKDAPFARYFDHERAAAAAHRIFVVCKQNTEFSAYIGCIRGILKSVKEKDFQHREVPSARLEQPSLDSSHQAIRFVDVVGAFERARQVRLPRQDFPIRLTQRLLDTRKQTVSAGLTELVDLLSSRAKSHQEQSYVEELRKSISSLQTQTPDVPSVKPIAKEEIMLELNSHLNACKLRFDSALQVVLRAVGRTQTADASHPTSANMVVTTYHWPRITLSVILEQINCHHRHRLPGTWLERIINLGQRLTLLQQARRLIHLFEQEGDFARELQDEVGRGWYSEKHPDTLLVEIEGCVQVRHLQEDIARLMKAPPRNRNTVLQLNMGEGKSSVILPIVAASIADGSRLSRVIVAKPQSRQTFEMLLASFGGLASRRIYHLPFFRGLKIGKDEVQVIWKIFDDCVRTQGVLLIQPEHILSLQLLAVESHANSTMEQKNTKALRPRTTTTETPDSDKPSVDVEQKLLDILHLCNLSSRDIVDESDENFSPKFELMYTMGKQRGLQFSPYRWFLIQEVIGLVTKIAPKVQQLAPRSLEIDDRYMHRVPRIRILVDEVALELCRRMAEHICRNGLVCF
;
A
#
# COMPACT_ATOMS: atom_id res chain seq x y z
N MET A 1 -16.27 -20.18 -35.01
CA MET A 1 -15.74 -19.01 -34.31
C MET A 1 -16.55 -17.75 -34.68
N PRO A 2 -17.59 -17.37 -33.91
CA PRO A 2 -18.08 -15.98 -33.94
C PRO A 2 -18.27 -15.34 -32.54
N MET A 3 -18.10 -16.09 -31.44
CA MET A 3 -18.46 -15.62 -30.09
C MET A 3 -17.38 -14.77 -29.38
N GLU A 4 -16.17 -14.65 -29.93
CA GLU A 4 -15.10 -13.84 -29.33
C GLU A 4 -15.10 -12.38 -29.80
N GLU A 5 -15.62 -12.09 -30.99
CA GLU A 5 -15.60 -10.72 -31.56
C GLU A 5 -16.55 -9.76 -30.83
N PHE A 6 -17.65 -10.27 -30.24
CA PHE A 6 -18.69 -9.47 -29.56
C PHE A 6 -18.54 -9.44 -28.04
N GLN A 7 -17.30 -9.56 -27.54
CA GLN A 7 -17.01 -9.36 -26.13
C GLN A 7 -16.81 -7.90 -25.80
N TYR A 8 -17.10 -7.55 -24.54
CA TYR A 8 -16.62 -6.30 -23.98
C TYR A 8 -15.09 -6.26 -24.06
N ASP A 9 -14.60 -5.21 -24.68
CA ASP A 9 -13.18 -4.95 -24.91
C ASP A 9 -13.01 -3.43 -24.93
N LEU A 10 -11.94 -2.93 -24.32
CA LEU A 10 -11.67 -1.50 -24.20
C LEU A 10 -11.58 -0.84 -25.58
N LYS A 11 -11.14 -1.58 -26.59
CA LYS A 11 -11.07 -1.08 -27.98
C LYS A 11 -12.40 -0.52 -28.47
N TRP A 12 -13.54 -1.06 -28.03
CA TRP A 12 -14.86 -0.61 -28.48
C TRP A 12 -15.29 0.74 -27.90
N LEU A 13 -14.52 1.31 -26.96
CA LEU A 13 -14.71 2.67 -26.43
C LEU A 13 -13.89 3.73 -27.20
N GLU A 14 -12.96 3.31 -28.06
CA GLU A 14 -12.18 4.21 -28.92
C GLU A 14 -13.04 4.74 -30.08
N ASP A 15 -12.52 5.74 -30.82
CA ASP A 15 -13.23 6.38 -31.93
C ASP A 15 -13.65 5.34 -33.00
N PRO A 16 -14.97 5.15 -33.25
CA PRO A 16 -15.47 4.19 -34.23
C PRO A 16 -14.90 4.37 -35.64
N ALA A 17 -14.46 5.58 -36.01
CA ALA A 17 -13.84 5.84 -37.31
C ALA A 17 -12.53 5.07 -37.52
N GLN A 18 -11.79 4.77 -36.45
CA GLN A 18 -10.53 4.05 -36.51
C GLN A 18 -10.73 2.54 -36.64
N ILE A 19 -11.81 2.01 -36.06
CA ILE A 19 -12.04 0.56 -35.96
C ILE A 19 -12.94 0.05 -37.08
N MET A 20 -14.01 0.78 -37.40
CA MET A 20 -15.07 0.27 -38.29
C MET A 20 -14.57 -0.01 -39.71
N GLY A 21 -13.53 0.68 -40.17
CA GLY A 21 -12.92 0.42 -41.47
C GLY A 21 -12.42 -1.03 -41.64
N GLU A 22 -11.97 -1.67 -40.55
CA GLU A 22 -11.40 -3.01 -40.58
C GLU A 22 -12.44 -4.12 -40.32
N VAL A 23 -13.46 -3.81 -39.52
CA VAL A 23 -14.39 -4.83 -38.97
C VAL A 23 -15.80 -4.76 -39.55
N PHE A 24 -16.22 -3.68 -40.20
CA PHE A 24 -17.63 -3.47 -40.59
C PHE A 24 -18.22 -4.62 -41.44
N CYS A 25 -17.55 -5.03 -42.52
CA CYS A 25 -18.00 -6.15 -43.36
C CYS A 25 -17.95 -7.49 -42.60
N ARG A 26 -16.98 -7.65 -41.70
CA ARG A 26 -16.82 -8.87 -40.88
C ARG A 26 -17.95 -9.01 -39.88
N ILE A 27 -18.33 -7.91 -39.23
CA ILE A 27 -19.48 -7.84 -38.33
C ILE A 27 -20.74 -8.28 -39.08
N HIS A 28 -21.02 -7.73 -40.27
CA HIS A 28 -22.20 -8.15 -41.02
C HIS A 28 -22.16 -9.64 -41.39
N ARG A 29 -21.02 -10.15 -41.90
CA ARG A 29 -20.85 -11.59 -42.20
C ARG A 29 -21.09 -12.48 -41.00
N SER A 30 -20.65 -12.06 -39.81
CA SER A 30 -20.84 -12.83 -38.59
C SER A 30 -22.32 -13.01 -38.21
N PHE A 31 -23.19 -12.07 -38.62
CA PHE A 31 -24.64 -12.13 -38.43
C PHE A 31 -25.39 -12.89 -39.54
N LEU A 32 -24.72 -13.19 -40.67
CA LEU A 32 -25.25 -14.08 -41.72
C LEU A 32 -25.19 -15.55 -41.31
N ALA A 33 -24.16 -15.94 -40.55
CA ALA A 33 -23.97 -17.31 -40.06
C ALA A 33 -24.91 -17.65 -38.89
N ARG A 34 -26.21 -17.82 -39.16
CA ARG A 34 -27.30 -18.05 -38.17
C ARG A 34 -27.30 -19.44 -37.50
N ASP A 35 -26.18 -20.14 -37.43
CA ASP A 35 -26.14 -21.52 -36.90
C ASP A 35 -26.39 -21.63 -35.39
N ARG A 36 -26.36 -20.51 -34.63
CA ARG A 36 -26.71 -20.48 -33.19
C ARG A 36 -27.42 -19.18 -32.77
N PRO A 37 -28.39 -19.24 -31.85
CA PRO A 37 -28.98 -18.04 -31.27
C PRO A 37 -27.90 -17.28 -30.45
N TYR A 38 -27.70 -16.01 -30.78
CA TYR A 38 -26.77 -15.15 -30.03
C TYR A 38 -27.32 -14.85 -28.64
N ASN A 39 -26.42 -14.66 -27.67
CA ASN A 39 -26.81 -14.17 -26.34
C ASN A 39 -27.20 -12.69 -26.43
N GLN A 40 -28.51 -12.41 -26.33
CA GLN A 40 -29.07 -11.05 -26.41
C GLN A 40 -28.39 -10.07 -25.45
N PHE A 41 -28.12 -10.47 -24.21
CA PHE A 41 -27.53 -9.59 -23.20
C PHE A 41 -26.09 -9.21 -23.54
N ARG A 42 -25.32 -10.15 -24.10
CA ARG A 42 -23.94 -9.90 -24.51
C ARG A 42 -23.87 -8.90 -25.66
N LEU A 43 -24.77 -9.04 -26.63
CA LEU A 43 -24.87 -8.12 -27.75
C LEU A 43 -25.36 -6.74 -27.32
N MET A 44 -26.34 -6.69 -26.40
CA MET A 44 -26.78 -5.42 -25.80
C MET A 44 -25.60 -4.72 -25.14
N PHE A 45 -24.79 -5.44 -24.36
CA PHE A 45 -23.63 -4.85 -23.69
C PHE A 45 -22.57 -4.34 -24.69
N TRP A 46 -22.31 -5.10 -25.76
CA TRP A 46 -21.39 -4.68 -26.83
C TRP A 46 -21.88 -3.43 -27.58
N ILE A 47 -23.15 -3.38 -27.98
CA ILE A 47 -23.75 -2.22 -28.67
C ILE A 47 -23.78 -0.99 -27.75
N MET A 48 -24.09 -1.18 -26.47
CA MET A 48 -24.04 -0.09 -25.50
C MET A 48 -22.62 0.44 -25.35
N THR A 49 -21.61 -0.43 -25.34
CA THR A 49 -20.20 0.01 -25.28
C THR A 49 -19.85 0.92 -26.47
N LEU A 50 -20.28 0.55 -27.69
CA LEU A 50 -20.11 1.39 -28.88
C LEU A 50 -20.91 2.70 -28.84
N ALA A 51 -22.09 2.70 -28.22
CA ALA A 51 -22.88 3.92 -28.03
C ALA A 51 -22.22 4.91 -27.05
N PHE A 52 -21.43 4.39 -26.10
CA PHE A 52 -20.67 5.18 -25.12
C PHE A 52 -19.22 5.49 -25.56
N ALA A 53 -18.82 5.12 -26.77
CA ALA A 53 -17.49 5.39 -27.31
C ALA A 53 -17.26 6.89 -27.54
N GLU A 54 -15.98 7.31 -27.53
CA GLU A 54 -15.59 8.67 -27.87
C GLU A 54 -15.99 8.97 -29.34
N ASN A 55 -16.70 10.08 -29.59
CA ASN A 55 -17.28 10.42 -30.90
C ASN A 55 -18.29 9.40 -31.46
N SER A 56 -19.06 8.72 -30.59
CA SER A 56 -20.07 7.76 -31.05
C SER A 56 -21.07 8.36 -32.05
N ASN A 57 -21.47 7.54 -33.04
CA ASN A 57 -22.39 7.94 -34.09
C ASN A 57 -23.68 7.10 -34.00
N GLU A 58 -24.78 7.74 -33.65
CA GLU A 58 -26.09 7.08 -33.51
C GLU A 58 -26.53 6.35 -34.79
N SER A 59 -26.24 6.93 -35.97
CA SER A 59 -26.59 6.32 -37.25
C SER A 59 -25.81 5.02 -37.50
N LEU A 60 -24.54 4.98 -37.08
CA LEU A 60 -23.73 3.77 -37.15
C LEU A 60 -24.27 2.68 -36.22
N VAL A 61 -24.63 3.04 -34.98
CA VAL A 61 -25.23 2.12 -34.01
C VAL A 61 -26.54 1.54 -34.54
N GLN A 62 -27.39 2.37 -35.16
CA GLN A 62 -28.62 1.94 -35.82
C GLN A 62 -28.36 0.96 -36.98
N VAL A 63 -27.34 1.21 -37.81
CA VAL A 63 -26.94 0.29 -38.88
C VAL A 63 -26.50 -1.06 -38.31
N LEU A 64 -25.68 -1.07 -37.25
CA LEU A 64 -25.22 -2.32 -36.63
C LEU A 64 -26.39 -3.09 -35.99
N LEU A 65 -27.30 -2.39 -35.30
CA LEU A 65 -28.54 -2.96 -34.77
C LEU A 65 -29.41 -3.57 -35.87
N SER A 66 -29.43 -2.96 -37.06
CA SER A 66 -30.22 -3.44 -38.19
C SER A 66 -29.73 -4.78 -38.73
N PHE A 67 -28.43 -5.06 -38.69
CA PHE A 67 -27.88 -6.38 -39.08
C PHE A 67 -28.40 -7.51 -38.20
N MET A 68 -28.77 -7.19 -36.95
CA MET A 68 -29.28 -8.16 -35.99
C MET A 68 -30.80 -8.25 -35.99
N SER A 69 -31.46 -7.12 -36.19
CA SER A 69 -32.90 -6.97 -35.94
C SER A 69 -33.74 -7.15 -37.21
N LEU A 70 -33.17 -6.92 -38.40
CA LEU A 70 -33.91 -6.99 -39.66
C LEU A 70 -33.60 -8.28 -40.43
N PRO A 71 -34.60 -9.14 -40.68
CA PRO A 71 -34.42 -10.33 -41.53
C PRO A 71 -33.90 -10.01 -42.93
N SER A 72 -34.29 -8.87 -43.49
CA SER A 72 -33.90 -8.42 -44.83
C SER A 72 -32.40 -8.17 -44.98
N MET A 73 -31.68 -7.87 -43.89
CA MET A 73 -30.22 -7.71 -43.93
C MET A 73 -29.51 -9.05 -44.13
N ALA A 74 -30.13 -10.17 -43.73
CA ALA A 74 -29.53 -11.50 -43.86
C ALA A 74 -29.47 -12.01 -45.31
N ASN A 75 -30.19 -11.37 -46.23
CA ASN A 75 -30.21 -11.74 -47.65
C ASN A 75 -29.24 -10.89 -48.49
N LEU A 76 -28.45 -10.01 -47.87
CA LEU A 76 -27.48 -9.18 -48.58
C LEU A 76 -26.16 -9.93 -48.80
N GLU A 77 -25.67 -9.90 -50.02
CA GLU A 77 -24.32 -10.33 -50.34
C GLU A 77 -23.30 -9.29 -49.86
N VAL A 78 -22.38 -9.71 -48.99
CA VAL A 78 -21.31 -8.84 -48.49
C VAL A 78 -20.15 -8.89 -49.49
N PRO A 79 -19.70 -7.76 -50.05
CA PRO A 79 -18.61 -7.71 -51.03
C PRO A 79 -17.35 -8.46 -50.57
N GLU A 80 -16.78 -9.28 -51.44
CA GLU A 80 -15.58 -10.08 -51.17
C GLU A 80 -14.34 -9.41 -51.76
N ALA A 81 -13.58 -8.70 -50.91
CA ALA A 81 -12.24 -8.22 -51.21
C ALA A 81 -11.41 -8.18 -49.93
N GLU A 82 -10.09 -8.30 -50.06
CA GLU A 82 -9.17 -8.16 -48.93
C GLU A 82 -9.11 -6.71 -48.42
N ARG A 83 -9.15 -5.72 -49.34
CA ARG A 83 -9.13 -4.29 -49.03
C ARG A 83 -9.89 -3.48 -50.10
N PHE A 84 -10.61 -2.45 -49.68
CA PHE A 84 -11.28 -1.50 -50.57
C PHE A 84 -10.56 -0.16 -50.58
N HIS A 85 -10.03 0.27 -51.73
CA HIS A 85 -9.34 1.55 -51.88
C HIS A 85 -10.33 2.66 -52.25
N LEU A 86 -11.19 3.07 -51.31
CA LEU A 86 -12.30 4.00 -51.56
C LEU A 86 -11.86 5.36 -52.15
N HIS A 87 -10.64 5.82 -51.85
CA HIS A 87 -10.08 7.06 -52.40
C HIS A 87 -9.86 7.04 -53.92
N LYS A 88 -9.78 5.84 -54.54
CA LYS A 88 -9.68 5.68 -56.00
C LYS A 88 -11.01 5.86 -56.74
N GLY A 89 -12.11 6.01 -56.00
CA GLY A 89 -13.43 6.27 -56.57
C GLY A 89 -14.07 5.05 -57.26
N LYS A 90 -15.26 5.26 -57.82
CA LYS A 90 -16.06 4.22 -58.51
C LYS A 90 -15.76 4.13 -60.01
N ALA A 91 -15.07 5.12 -60.55
CA ALA A 91 -14.66 5.16 -61.95
C ALA A 91 -13.19 5.58 -62.03
N PRO A 92 -12.42 5.08 -63.01
CA PRO A 92 -11.02 5.42 -63.18
C PRO A 92 -10.81 6.93 -63.32
N LEU A 93 -9.95 7.50 -62.48
CA LEU A 93 -9.58 8.91 -62.60
C LEU A 93 -8.66 9.12 -63.80
N LYS A 94 -8.85 10.22 -64.53
CA LYS A 94 -8.00 10.60 -65.68
C LYS A 94 -6.51 10.58 -65.32
N ALA A 95 -6.15 11.02 -64.12
CA ALA A 95 -4.77 11.03 -63.64
C ALA A 95 -4.20 9.61 -63.43
N ASP A 96 -4.99 8.67 -62.93
CA ASP A 96 -4.56 7.28 -62.75
C ASP A 96 -4.35 6.59 -64.11
N LEU A 97 -5.22 6.84 -65.08
CA LEU A 97 -5.07 6.36 -66.45
C LEU A 97 -3.84 6.96 -67.15
N GLN A 98 -3.55 8.24 -66.91
CA GLN A 98 -2.32 8.88 -67.40
C GLN A 98 -1.05 8.28 -66.79
N ASN A 99 -1.09 7.89 -65.52
CA ASN A 99 0.03 7.20 -64.88
C ASN A 99 0.21 5.79 -65.45
N ALA A 100 -0.87 5.04 -65.68
CA ALA A 100 -0.81 3.76 -66.38
C ALA A 100 -0.21 3.90 -67.79
N ALA A 101 -0.56 4.97 -68.51
CA ALA A 101 0.03 5.28 -69.82
C ALA A 101 1.55 5.53 -69.72
N ARG A 102 2.00 6.25 -68.68
CA ARG A 102 3.44 6.47 -68.44
C ARG A 102 4.18 5.17 -68.13
N GLU A 103 3.59 4.28 -67.33
CA GLU A 103 4.15 2.96 -67.01
C GLU A 103 4.30 2.07 -68.25
N ALA A 104 3.38 2.20 -69.21
CA ALA A 104 3.38 1.42 -70.45
C ALA A 104 4.12 2.09 -71.61
N CYS A 105 4.63 3.32 -71.45
CA CYS A 105 5.28 4.07 -72.52
C CYS A 105 6.56 3.39 -73.02
N ILE A 106 6.70 3.25 -74.34
CA ILE A 106 7.96 2.76 -74.94
C ILE A 106 9.04 3.85 -74.90
N GLY A 107 10.30 3.43 -74.93
CA GLY A 107 11.42 4.38 -74.97
C GLY A 107 11.54 5.12 -76.30
N PHE A 108 12.19 6.28 -76.29
CA PHE A 108 12.45 7.07 -77.51
C PHE A 108 13.17 6.25 -78.60
N ALA A 109 14.12 5.39 -78.22
CA ALA A 109 14.91 4.60 -79.16
C ALA A 109 14.06 3.63 -80.01
N THR A 110 12.92 3.18 -79.49
CA THR A 110 11.99 2.26 -80.14
C THR A 110 10.86 2.98 -80.88
N SER A 111 10.80 4.31 -80.81
CA SER A 111 9.73 5.10 -81.42
C SER A 111 9.95 5.32 -82.93
N PRO A 112 8.88 5.53 -83.72
CA PRO A 112 9.00 5.89 -85.14
C PRO A 112 9.81 7.17 -85.38
N GLU A 113 9.73 8.15 -84.47
CA GLU A 113 10.37 9.46 -84.57
C GLU A 113 11.90 9.40 -84.45
N ALA A 114 12.43 8.40 -83.76
CA ALA A 114 13.88 8.18 -83.70
C ALA A 114 14.49 7.90 -85.08
N ARG A 115 13.66 7.43 -86.04
CA ARG A 115 14.05 7.08 -87.42
C ARG A 115 13.83 8.23 -88.43
N LEU A 116 13.37 9.42 -88.02
CA LEU A 116 13.10 10.53 -88.94
C LEU A 116 14.39 11.04 -89.62
N PRO A 117 14.42 11.26 -90.95
CA PRO A 117 15.62 11.74 -91.62
C PRO A 117 16.05 13.14 -91.15
N GLN A 118 17.35 13.42 -91.25
CA GLN A 118 17.94 14.75 -90.96
C GLN A 118 17.57 15.73 -92.08
N ARG A 119 17.19 16.96 -91.73
CA ARG A 119 16.80 17.98 -92.71
C ARG A 119 18.05 18.66 -93.31
N PRO A 120 17.96 19.23 -94.54
CA PRO A 120 19.07 19.96 -95.14
C PRO A 120 19.45 21.17 -94.26
N GLY A 121 20.74 21.29 -93.89
CA GLY A 121 21.26 22.39 -93.05
C GLY A 121 21.07 22.22 -91.54
N GLU A 122 20.48 21.12 -91.07
CA GLU A 122 20.23 20.86 -89.63
C GLU A 122 21.48 20.24 -88.98
N SER A 123 21.92 20.71 -87.81
CA SER A 123 23.02 20.07 -87.07
C SER A 123 22.59 18.73 -86.46
N ALA A 124 23.52 17.82 -86.18
CA ALA A 124 23.20 16.54 -85.54
C ALA A 124 22.52 16.72 -84.16
N LYS A 125 22.88 17.79 -83.44
CA LYS A 125 22.28 18.15 -82.15
C LYS A 125 20.84 18.64 -82.33
N ASP A 126 20.59 19.47 -83.34
CA ASP A 126 19.26 20.02 -83.64
C ASP A 126 18.31 18.94 -84.19
N CYS A 127 18.83 18.02 -85.01
CA CYS A 127 18.09 16.85 -85.50
C CYS A 127 17.62 15.96 -84.33
N ASN A 128 18.52 15.65 -83.38
CA ASN A 128 18.14 14.86 -82.21
C ASN A 128 17.16 15.60 -81.29
N ALA A 129 17.34 16.92 -81.12
CA ALA A 129 16.42 17.76 -80.36
C ALA A 129 15.02 17.78 -81.01
N ARG A 130 14.93 17.93 -82.33
CA ARG A 130 13.68 17.85 -83.09
C ARG A 130 13.01 16.49 -82.95
N ARG A 131 13.74 15.38 -83.14
CA ARG A 131 13.18 14.02 -82.99
C ARG A 131 12.63 13.79 -81.58
N LYS A 132 13.36 14.21 -80.54
CA LYS A 132 12.90 14.09 -79.15
C LYS A 132 11.69 14.98 -78.85
N ASN A 133 11.64 16.20 -79.40
CA ASN A 133 10.51 17.10 -79.21
C ASN A 133 9.26 16.59 -79.95
N GLU A 134 9.42 16.04 -81.16
CA GLU A 134 8.33 15.47 -81.93
C GLU A 134 7.79 14.18 -81.29
N PHE A 135 8.67 13.32 -80.77
CA PHE A 135 8.28 12.17 -79.96
C PHE A 135 7.50 12.60 -78.72
N LYS A 136 7.97 13.60 -77.96
CA LYS A 136 7.26 14.11 -76.77
C LYS A 136 5.88 14.68 -77.12
N ARG A 137 5.77 15.40 -78.23
CA ARG A 137 4.49 15.95 -78.73
C ARG A 137 3.51 14.83 -79.08
N LYS A 138 3.95 13.87 -79.89
CA LYS A 138 3.13 12.73 -80.31
C LYS A 138 2.79 11.79 -79.16
N LEU A 139 3.70 11.59 -78.22
CA LEU A 139 3.43 10.81 -77.02
C LEU A 139 2.33 11.47 -76.17
N LYS A 140 2.34 12.80 -76.02
CA LYS A 140 1.30 13.52 -75.29
C LYS A 140 -0.07 13.38 -75.96
N GLU A 141 -0.14 13.60 -77.28
CA GLU A 141 -1.38 13.42 -78.08
C GLU A 141 -1.92 11.99 -77.92
N ASN A 142 -1.07 10.97 -78.14
CA ASN A 142 -1.48 9.57 -78.04
C ASN A 142 -1.78 9.12 -76.60
N THR A 143 -1.23 9.79 -75.58
CA THR A 143 -1.61 9.55 -74.18
C THR A 143 -3.04 10.02 -73.92
N GLU A 144 -3.45 11.14 -74.51
CA GLU A 144 -4.82 11.65 -74.38
C GLU A 144 -5.81 10.72 -75.09
N ASP A 145 -5.48 10.23 -76.28
CA ASP A 145 -6.29 9.25 -77.02
C ASP A 145 -6.39 7.90 -76.29
N PHE A 146 -5.28 7.42 -75.72
CA PHE A 146 -5.23 6.19 -74.93
C PHE A 146 -6.08 6.28 -73.65
N VAL A 147 -6.02 7.41 -72.96
CA VAL A 147 -6.85 7.66 -71.76
C VAL A 147 -8.32 7.78 -72.13
N ALA A 148 -8.65 8.41 -73.26
CA ALA A 148 -10.02 8.48 -73.77
C ALA A 148 -10.56 7.08 -74.10
N PHE A 149 -9.76 6.25 -74.77
CA PHE A 149 -10.10 4.85 -75.06
C PHE A 149 -10.37 4.05 -73.79
N LEU A 150 -9.45 4.06 -72.81
CA LEU A 150 -9.67 3.34 -71.55
C LEU A 150 -10.88 3.85 -70.77
N SER A 151 -11.18 5.14 -70.85
CA SER A 151 -12.38 5.71 -70.22
C SER A 151 -13.67 5.22 -70.88
N GLN A 152 -13.63 4.93 -72.18
CA GLN A 152 -14.76 4.40 -72.96
C GLN A 152 -14.95 2.89 -72.79
N GLU A 153 -13.88 2.13 -72.56
CA GLU A 153 -13.94 0.69 -72.28
C GLU A 153 -14.38 0.37 -70.85
N TRP A 154 -14.19 1.29 -69.89
CA TRP A 154 -14.53 1.08 -68.48
C TRP A 154 -15.99 0.63 -68.23
N PRO A 155 -17.04 1.25 -68.82
CA PRO A 155 -18.42 0.82 -68.64
C PRO A 155 -18.72 -0.62 -69.06
N GLU A 156 -17.94 -1.18 -69.99
CA GLU A 156 -18.10 -2.55 -70.51
C GLU A 156 -17.18 -3.58 -69.82
N TYR A 157 -16.45 -3.16 -68.78
CA TYR A 157 -15.49 -4.00 -68.07
C TYR A 157 -16.16 -5.21 -67.40
N ASN A 158 -15.87 -6.41 -67.91
CA ASN A 158 -16.43 -7.68 -67.46
C ASN A 158 -15.54 -8.42 -66.43
N GLY A 159 -14.36 -7.89 -66.09
CA GLY A 159 -13.39 -8.56 -65.22
C GLY A 159 -12.17 -9.14 -65.93
N GLU A 160 -12.07 -9.01 -67.26
CA GLU A 160 -10.88 -9.39 -68.04
C GLU A 160 -10.00 -8.17 -68.38
N PRO A 161 -8.68 -8.32 -68.63
CA PRO A 161 -7.84 -7.23 -69.11
C PRO A 161 -8.39 -6.59 -70.40
N PRO A 162 -8.40 -5.24 -70.51
CA PRO A 162 -8.96 -4.57 -71.67
C PRO A 162 -8.17 -4.92 -72.95
N LYS A 163 -8.91 -5.19 -74.03
CA LYS A 163 -8.31 -5.60 -75.32
C LYS A 163 -7.91 -4.35 -76.11
N LEU A 164 -6.62 -4.03 -76.06
CA LEU A 164 -6.07 -2.87 -76.78
C LEU A 164 -6.01 -3.13 -78.30
N PRO A 165 -6.62 -2.28 -79.14
CA PRO A 165 -6.58 -2.44 -80.59
C PRO A 165 -5.15 -2.23 -81.11
N LYS A 166 -4.61 -3.23 -81.82
CA LYS A 166 -3.25 -3.18 -82.38
C LYS A 166 -3.10 -2.13 -83.49
N ASP A 167 -4.21 -1.76 -84.13
CA ASP A 167 -4.25 -0.80 -85.23
C ASP A 167 -4.46 0.65 -84.77
N ALA A 168 -4.63 0.88 -83.46
CA ALA A 168 -4.87 2.21 -82.92
C ALA A 168 -3.64 3.12 -83.06
N PRO A 169 -3.81 4.44 -83.27
CA PRO A 169 -2.70 5.40 -83.37
C PRO A 169 -1.75 5.35 -82.15
N PHE A 170 -2.31 5.14 -80.95
CA PHE A 170 -1.58 5.05 -79.70
C PHE A 170 -0.82 3.73 -79.50
N ALA A 171 -1.19 2.65 -80.21
CA ALA A 171 -0.57 1.33 -80.08
C ALA A 171 0.94 1.34 -80.38
N ARG A 172 1.40 2.32 -81.15
CA ARG A 172 2.82 2.51 -81.51
C ARG A 172 3.67 3.14 -80.42
N TYR A 173 3.07 3.65 -79.34
CA TYR A 173 3.74 4.39 -78.27
C TYR A 173 3.64 3.70 -76.90
N PHE A 174 2.79 2.66 -76.78
CA PHE A 174 2.60 1.91 -75.54
C PHE A 174 2.81 0.41 -75.76
N ASP A 175 3.49 -0.23 -74.80
CA ASP A 175 3.59 -1.68 -74.72
C ASP A 175 2.22 -2.25 -74.37
N HIS A 176 1.70 -3.15 -75.22
CA HIS A 176 0.31 -3.61 -75.12
C HIS A 176 0.07 -4.46 -73.87
N GLU A 177 1.03 -5.31 -73.48
CA GLU A 177 0.87 -6.19 -72.32
C GLU A 177 0.96 -5.38 -71.03
N ARG A 178 1.92 -4.46 -70.95
CA ARG A 178 2.06 -3.56 -69.80
C ARG A 178 0.89 -2.61 -69.65
N ALA A 179 0.39 -2.07 -70.77
CA ALA A 179 -0.77 -1.19 -70.80
C ALA A 179 -2.04 -1.92 -70.34
N ALA A 180 -2.31 -3.12 -70.86
CA ALA A 180 -3.46 -3.91 -70.46
C ALA A 180 -3.39 -4.30 -68.98
N ALA A 181 -2.22 -4.72 -68.48
CA ALA A 181 -2.03 -5.05 -67.08
C ALA A 181 -2.19 -3.84 -66.14
N ALA A 182 -1.65 -2.67 -66.52
CA ALA A 182 -1.78 -1.45 -65.73
C ALA A 182 -3.23 -0.94 -65.67
N ALA A 183 -3.93 -0.94 -66.81
CA ALA A 183 -5.35 -0.58 -66.87
C ALA A 183 -6.23 -1.57 -66.08
N HIS A 184 -5.98 -2.88 -66.22
CA HIS A 184 -6.72 -3.92 -65.50
C HIS A 184 -6.64 -3.74 -63.97
N ARG A 185 -5.45 -3.43 -63.42
CA ARG A 185 -5.29 -3.15 -61.97
C ARG A 185 -6.19 -2.00 -61.49
N ILE A 186 -6.30 -0.93 -62.27
CA ILE A 186 -7.17 0.21 -61.93
C ILE A 186 -8.64 -0.19 -62.01
N PHE A 187 -9.02 -0.93 -63.05
CA PHE A 187 -10.40 -1.37 -63.27
C PHE A 187 -10.89 -2.32 -62.17
N VAL A 188 -10.07 -3.27 -61.72
CA VAL A 188 -10.40 -4.15 -60.59
C VAL A 188 -10.73 -3.34 -59.33
N VAL A 189 -9.91 -2.35 -58.99
CA VAL A 189 -10.12 -1.50 -57.80
C VAL A 189 -11.40 -0.68 -57.92
N CYS A 190 -11.65 -0.05 -59.08
CA CYS A 190 -12.87 0.71 -59.30
C CYS A 190 -14.12 -0.18 -59.27
N LYS A 191 -14.01 -1.44 -59.73
CA LYS A 191 -15.11 -2.42 -59.70
C LYS A 191 -15.45 -2.82 -58.27
N GLN A 192 -14.44 -3.17 -57.47
CA GLN A 192 -14.58 -3.45 -56.04
C GLN A 192 -15.22 -2.28 -55.27
N ASN A 193 -14.81 -1.04 -55.57
CA ASN A 193 -15.42 0.16 -54.98
C ASN A 193 -16.87 0.37 -55.42
N THR A 194 -17.21 -0.02 -56.65
CA THR A 194 -18.58 0.05 -57.18
C THR A 194 -19.48 -0.97 -56.50
N GLU A 195 -19.01 -2.21 -56.34
CA GLU A 195 -19.68 -3.28 -55.58
C GLU A 195 -19.88 -2.90 -54.12
N PHE A 196 -18.84 -2.36 -53.47
CA PHE A 196 -18.93 -1.84 -52.10
C PHE A 196 -19.96 -0.71 -51.98
N SER A 197 -19.97 0.23 -52.94
CA SER A 197 -20.97 1.29 -52.94
C SER A 197 -22.39 0.78 -53.19
N ALA A 198 -22.55 -0.27 -54.01
CA ALA A 198 -23.86 -0.89 -54.24
C ALA A 198 -24.36 -1.54 -52.97
N TYR A 199 -23.49 -2.28 -52.26
CA TYR A 199 -23.76 -2.88 -50.96
C TYR A 199 -24.24 -1.86 -49.91
N ILE A 200 -23.52 -0.75 -49.74
CA ILE A 200 -23.94 0.34 -48.84
C ILE A 200 -25.27 0.97 -49.30
N GLY A 201 -25.48 1.07 -50.62
CA GLY A 201 -26.74 1.50 -51.21
C GLY A 201 -27.92 0.59 -50.84
N CYS A 202 -27.73 -0.73 -50.88
CA CYS A 202 -28.71 -1.74 -50.49
C CYS A 202 -29.05 -1.65 -49.00
N ILE A 203 -28.05 -1.51 -48.12
CA ILE A 203 -28.27 -1.28 -46.68
C ILE A 203 -29.12 -0.02 -46.47
N ARG A 204 -28.77 1.08 -47.14
CA ARG A 204 -29.54 2.33 -47.05
C ARG A 204 -30.97 2.16 -47.57
N GLY A 205 -31.16 1.38 -48.63
CA GLY A 205 -32.47 1.06 -49.19
C GLY A 205 -33.35 0.30 -48.20
N ILE A 206 -32.79 -0.73 -47.56
CA ILE A 206 -33.48 -1.52 -46.53
C ILE A 206 -33.85 -0.65 -45.33
N LEU A 207 -32.92 0.16 -44.83
CA LEU A 207 -33.20 1.05 -43.68
C LEU A 207 -34.30 2.07 -43.98
N LYS A 208 -34.40 2.55 -45.23
CA LYS A 208 -35.48 3.45 -45.66
C LYS A 208 -36.82 2.75 -45.88
N SER A 209 -36.83 1.44 -46.16
CA SER A 209 -38.06 0.70 -46.39
C SER A 209 -38.74 0.23 -45.11
N VAL A 210 -38.03 0.23 -43.98
CA VAL A 210 -38.60 -0.02 -42.65
C VAL A 210 -39.57 1.10 -42.30
N LYS A 211 -40.87 0.77 -42.22
CA LYS A 211 -41.91 1.68 -41.73
C LYS A 211 -42.15 1.39 -40.24
N GLU A 212 -42.60 2.39 -39.48
CA GLU A 212 -42.95 2.25 -38.04
C GLU A 212 -43.88 1.05 -37.74
N LYS A 213 -44.66 0.58 -38.73
CA LYS A 213 -45.58 -0.57 -38.59
C LYS A 213 -44.92 -1.94 -38.45
N ASP A 214 -43.63 -2.09 -38.79
CA ASP A 214 -42.88 -3.35 -38.59
C ASP A 214 -42.37 -3.48 -37.14
N PHE A 215 -42.33 -2.36 -36.41
CA PHE A 215 -42.23 -2.39 -34.96
C PHE A 215 -43.65 -2.61 -34.44
N GLN A 216 -43.98 -3.86 -34.09
CA GLN A 216 -44.97 -4.01 -33.03
C GLN A 216 -44.42 -3.18 -31.87
N HIS A 217 -45.07 -2.07 -31.52
CA HIS A 217 -44.94 -1.45 -30.21
C HIS A 217 -45.33 -2.54 -29.20
N ARG A 218 -44.42 -3.47 -28.91
CA ARG A 218 -44.27 -3.93 -27.55
C ARG A 218 -43.94 -2.65 -26.83
N GLU A 219 -44.90 -2.16 -26.05
CA GLU A 219 -44.58 -1.25 -24.96
C GLU A 219 -43.26 -1.76 -24.41
N VAL A 220 -42.18 -1.00 -24.61
CA VAL A 220 -41.02 -1.14 -23.75
C VAL A 220 -41.67 -1.06 -22.39
N PRO A 221 -41.61 -2.10 -21.54
CA PRO A 221 -42.14 -1.98 -20.21
C PRO A 221 -41.42 -0.74 -19.70
N SER A 222 -42.15 0.37 -19.60
CA SER A 222 -41.71 1.47 -18.78
C SER A 222 -41.42 0.74 -17.51
N ALA A 223 -40.16 0.74 -17.08
CA ALA A 223 -39.86 0.47 -15.71
C ALA A 223 -40.55 1.62 -14.95
N ARG A 224 -41.88 1.54 -14.83
CA ARG A 224 -42.55 1.93 -13.61
C ARG A 224 -41.85 1.05 -12.60
N LEU A 225 -40.76 1.60 -12.06
CA LEU A 225 -40.30 1.27 -10.74
C LEU A 225 -41.52 1.55 -9.88
N GLU A 226 -42.42 0.55 -9.79
CA GLU A 226 -43.35 0.47 -8.69
C GLU A 226 -42.44 0.59 -7.48
N GLN A 227 -42.57 1.72 -6.76
CA GLN A 227 -41.96 1.80 -5.45
C GLN A 227 -42.49 0.59 -4.70
N PRO A 228 -41.62 -0.34 -4.28
CA PRO A 228 -42.10 -1.54 -3.62
C PRO A 228 -42.91 -1.06 -2.42
N SER A 229 -44.17 -1.51 -2.34
CA SER A 229 -44.97 -1.31 -1.14
C SER A 229 -44.15 -1.80 0.04
N LEU A 230 -43.98 -0.94 1.03
CA LEU A 230 -43.17 -1.20 2.24
C LEU A 230 -43.72 -2.35 3.10
N ASP A 231 -44.83 -2.97 2.69
CA ASP A 231 -45.67 -3.80 3.54
C ASP A 231 -45.31 -5.30 3.56
N SER A 232 -44.18 -5.70 2.97
CA SER A 232 -43.62 -7.03 3.21
C SER A 232 -42.09 -7.07 3.04
N SER A 233 -41.36 -6.22 3.77
CA SER A 233 -39.91 -6.39 3.89
C SER A 233 -39.59 -7.54 4.85
N HIS A 234 -39.70 -8.78 4.36
CA HIS A 234 -38.70 -9.74 4.76
C HIS A 234 -37.36 -9.13 4.33
N GLN A 235 -36.51 -8.79 5.30
CA GLN A 235 -35.11 -8.38 5.12
C GLN A 235 -34.33 -9.54 4.47
N ALA A 236 -34.64 -9.89 3.23
CA ALA A 236 -33.88 -10.85 2.47
C ALA A 236 -32.52 -10.20 2.21
N ILE A 237 -31.51 -10.62 2.96
CA ILE A 237 -30.13 -10.16 2.80
C ILE A 237 -29.72 -10.46 1.34
N ARG A 238 -29.57 -9.40 0.53
CA ARG A 238 -29.27 -9.47 -0.91
C ARG A 238 -27.77 -9.42 -1.23
N PHE A 239 -26.91 -9.42 -0.22
CA PHE A 239 -25.46 -9.41 -0.35
C PHE A 239 -24.85 -10.58 0.42
N VAL A 240 -23.63 -10.96 0.06
CA VAL A 240 -22.81 -11.89 0.84
C VAL A 240 -21.61 -11.10 1.34
N ASP A 241 -21.50 -10.91 2.66
CA ASP A 241 -20.29 -10.35 3.27
C ASP A 241 -19.19 -11.43 3.37
N VAL A 242 -17.99 -11.02 3.80
CA VAL A 242 -16.86 -11.96 3.91
C VAL A 242 -17.18 -13.09 4.88
N VAL A 243 -17.78 -12.79 6.04
CA VAL A 243 -18.18 -13.81 7.01
C VAL A 243 -19.22 -14.76 6.42
N GLY A 244 -20.24 -14.23 5.73
CA GLY A 244 -21.24 -15.03 5.03
C GLY A 244 -20.66 -15.92 3.93
N ALA A 245 -19.54 -15.53 3.31
CA ALA A 245 -18.80 -16.39 2.39
C ALA A 245 -18.15 -17.58 3.12
N PHE A 246 -17.57 -17.36 4.31
CA PHE A 246 -16.99 -18.42 5.15
C PHE A 246 -18.05 -19.37 5.74
N GLU A 247 -19.22 -18.87 6.12
CA GLU A 247 -20.35 -19.69 6.60
C GLU A 247 -20.83 -20.69 5.55
N ARG A 248 -20.82 -20.27 4.29
CA ARG A 248 -21.27 -21.10 3.15
C ARG A 248 -20.16 -21.97 2.57
N ALA A 249 -18.92 -21.71 2.96
CA ALA A 249 -17.78 -22.46 2.46
C ALA A 249 -17.84 -23.91 2.95
N ARG A 250 -17.60 -24.85 2.02
CA ARG A 250 -17.54 -26.28 2.37
C ARG A 250 -16.43 -26.52 3.40
N GLN A 251 -16.59 -27.54 4.25
CA GLN A 251 -15.50 -27.98 5.09
C GLN A 251 -14.35 -28.52 4.22
N VAL A 252 -13.16 -27.97 4.41
CA VAL A 252 -11.97 -28.30 3.62
C VAL A 252 -10.85 -28.71 4.55
N ARG A 253 -10.25 -29.86 4.26
CA ARG A 253 -9.04 -30.32 4.95
C ARG A 253 -7.84 -29.73 4.27
N LEU A 254 -7.05 -28.95 5.00
CA LEU A 254 -5.74 -28.53 4.53
C LEU A 254 -4.80 -29.76 4.51
N PRO A 255 -3.89 -29.87 3.53
CA PRO A 255 -2.86 -30.90 3.53
C PRO A 255 -2.12 -30.88 4.87
N ARG A 256 -1.70 -32.03 5.42
CA ARG A 256 -0.95 -32.05 6.69
C ARG A 256 0.30 -31.17 6.59
N GLN A 257 0.63 -30.53 7.71
CA GLN A 257 1.83 -29.72 7.84
C GLN A 257 2.99 -30.66 8.15
N ASP A 258 3.52 -31.31 7.13
CA ASP A 258 4.80 -32.02 7.28
C ASP A 258 5.85 -30.93 7.43
N PHE A 259 6.40 -30.72 8.63
CA PHE A 259 7.50 -29.76 8.81
C PHE A 259 8.61 -30.11 7.79
N PRO A 260 9.12 -29.12 7.02
CA PRO A 260 10.16 -29.41 6.03
C PRO A 260 11.35 -30.09 6.71
N ILE A 261 12.12 -30.81 5.89
CA ILE A 261 13.50 -31.27 6.15
C ILE A 261 14.16 -30.32 7.17
N ARG A 262 14.60 -30.85 8.32
CA ARG A 262 15.27 -30.05 9.37
C ARG A 262 16.57 -29.50 8.80
N LEU A 263 16.52 -28.36 8.11
CA LEU A 263 17.70 -27.68 7.56
C LEU A 263 18.66 -27.36 8.69
N THR A 264 18.14 -27.00 9.87
CA THR A 264 18.91 -26.91 11.12
C THR A 264 19.84 -28.10 11.33
N GLN A 265 19.35 -29.35 11.22
CA GLN A 265 20.16 -30.56 11.45
C GLN A 265 21.18 -30.81 10.34
N ARG A 266 20.87 -30.39 9.11
CA ARG A 266 21.74 -30.58 7.95
C ARG A 266 22.85 -29.54 7.91
N LEU A 267 22.52 -28.28 8.20
CA LEU A 267 23.35 -27.11 7.93
C LEU A 267 23.98 -26.47 9.17
N LEU A 268 23.55 -26.80 10.39
CA LEU A 268 24.18 -26.28 11.62
C LEU A 268 24.96 -27.37 12.37
N ASP A 269 26.12 -26.96 12.88
CA ASP A 269 26.86 -27.60 13.96
C ASP A 269 26.76 -26.73 15.22
N THR A 270 26.88 -27.36 16.38
CA THR A 270 27.03 -26.67 17.67
C THR A 270 28.50 -26.47 17.98
N ARG A 271 28.95 -25.21 18.03
CA ARG A 271 30.31 -24.87 18.45
C ARG A 271 30.29 -24.33 19.87
N LYS A 272 31.06 -24.95 20.76
CA LYS A 272 31.33 -24.39 22.08
C LYS A 272 32.07 -23.08 21.94
N GLN A 273 31.46 -22.00 22.41
CA GLN A 273 32.12 -20.70 22.44
C GLN A 273 33.16 -20.72 23.56
N THR A 274 34.44 -20.76 23.20
CA THR A 274 35.53 -20.61 24.15
C THR A 274 35.78 -19.13 24.40
N VAL A 275 35.95 -18.74 25.66
CA VAL A 275 36.36 -17.37 25.99
C VAL A 275 37.67 -17.04 25.26
N SER A 276 37.70 -15.89 24.58
CA SER A 276 38.86 -15.43 23.82
C SER A 276 40.09 -15.37 24.72
N ALA A 277 41.22 -15.90 24.24
CA ALA A 277 42.51 -15.78 24.90
C ALA A 277 42.86 -14.31 25.20
N GLY A 278 42.46 -13.39 24.33
CA GLY A 278 42.68 -11.95 24.51
C GLY A 278 41.91 -11.33 25.67
N LEU A 279 40.77 -11.92 26.07
CA LEU A 279 40.03 -11.45 27.26
C LEU A 279 40.77 -11.82 28.56
N THR A 280 41.42 -12.98 28.55
CA THR A 280 42.27 -13.46 29.65
C THR A 280 43.54 -12.61 29.73
N GLU A 281 44.18 -12.35 28.58
CA GLU A 281 45.36 -11.49 28.47
C GLU A 281 45.07 -10.03 28.90
N LEU A 282 43.89 -9.49 28.55
CA LEU A 282 43.45 -8.16 28.97
C LEU A 282 43.34 -8.08 30.50
N VAL A 283 42.80 -9.10 31.15
CA VAL A 283 42.68 -9.14 32.61
C VAL A 283 44.04 -9.21 33.28
N ASP A 284 44.99 -9.94 32.70
CA ASP A 284 46.36 -10.00 33.22
C ASP A 284 47.08 -8.66 33.02
N LEU A 285 46.84 -7.97 31.90
CA LEU A 285 47.32 -6.60 31.67
C LEU A 285 46.73 -5.62 32.68
N LEU A 286 45.41 -5.66 32.93
CA LEU A 286 44.74 -4.79 33.89
C LEU A 286 45.22 -5.07 35.31
N SER A 287 45.46 -6.35 35.65
CA SER A 287 46.08 -6.75 36.92
C SER A 287 47.45 -6.14 37.11
N SER A 288 48.27 -6.10 36.06
CA SER A 288 49.63 -5.53 36.11
C SER A 288 49.64 -4.00 36.28
N ARG A 289 48.54 -3.33 35.96
CA ARG A 289 48.41 -1.85 35.98
C ARG A 289 47.58 -1.31 37.14
N ALA A 290 46.84 -2.17 37.85
CA ALA A 290 46.00 -1.79 38.97
C ALA A 290 46.87 -1.40 40.19
N LYS A 291 46.80 -0.12 40.60
CA LYS A 291 47.55 0.44 41.73
C LYS A 291 46.67 0.75 42.92
N SER A 292 45.39 1.08 42.69
CA SER A 292 44.44 1.36 43.77
C SER A 292 43.64 0.11 44.18
N HIS A 293 43.16 0.09 45.42
CA HIS A 293 42.29 -0.99 45.92
C HIS A 293 41.02 -1.16 45.07
N GLN A 294 40.49 -0.06 44.52
CA GLN A 294 39.29 -0.07 43.67
C GLN A 294 39.58 -0.74 42.32
N GLU A 295 40.74 -0.45 41.72
CA GLU A 295 41.18 -1.08 40.47
C GLU A 295 41.43 -2.58 40.66
N GLN A 296 42.04 -2.98 41.78
CA GLN A 296 42.27 -4.39 42.10
C GLN A 296 40.95 -5.15 42.30
N SER A 297 40.01 -4.56 43.04
CA SER A 297 38.66 -5.12 43.24
C SER A 297 37.92 -5.29 41.92
N TYR A 298 38.01 -4.29 41.02
CA TYR A 298 37.39 -4.35 39.69
C TYR A 298 37.98 -5.51 38.85
N VAL A 299 39.29 -5.67 38.85
CA VAL A 299 39.97 -6.75 38.11
C VAL A 299 39.59 -8.13 38.66
N GLU A 300 39.41 -8.25 39.97
CA GLU A 300 38.98 -9.51 40.58
C GLU A 300 37.51 -9.85 40.25
N GLU A 301 36.61 -8.87 40.28
CA GLU A 301 35.22 -9.05 39.81
C GLU A 301 35.16 -9.37 38.31
N LEU A 302 36.02 -8.76 37.51
CA LEU A 302 36.13 -9.06 36.09
C LEU A 302 36.62 -10.50 35.87
N ARG A 303 37.62 -10.99 36.64
CA ARG A 303 38.02 -12.41 36.62
C ARG A 303 36.86 -13.34 36.94
N LYS A 304 36.12 -13.06 38.03
CA LYS A 304 34.94 -13.85 38.43
C LYS A 304 33.88 -13.86 37.32
N SER A 305 33.67 -12.73 36.65
CA SER A 305 32.74 -12.62 35.52
C SER A 305 33.20 -13.46 34.32
N ILE A 306 34.50 -13.50 34.03
CA ILE A 306 35.06 -14.36 32.96
C ILE A 306 34.90 -15.84 33.30
N SER A 307 35.20 -16.24 34.53
CA SER A 307 35.00 -17.62 34.99
C SER A 307 33.53 -18.02 34.89
N SER A 308 32.61 -17.15 35.28
CA SER A 308 31.17 -17.37 35.13
C SER A 308 30.77 -17.48 33.66
N LEU A 309 31.30 -16.62 32.79
CA LEU A 309 31.06 -16.67 31.35
C LEU A 309 31.54 -18.00 30.74
N GLN A 310 32.69 -18.54 31.17
CA GLN A 310 33.17 -19.86 30.72
C GLN A 310 32.23 -21.01 31.14
N THR A 311 31.56 -20.88 32.29
CA THR A 311 30.58 -21.87 32.75
C THR A 311 29.20 -21.72 32.11
N GLN A 312 28.88 -20.54 31.57
CA GLN A 312 27.56 -20.19 31.04
C GLN A 312 27.53 -19.98 29.53
N THR A 313 28.64 -20.15 28.79
CA THR A 313 28.65 -19.97 27.33
C THR A 313 27.74 -21.00 26.66
N PRO A 314 26.61 -20.58 26.07
CA PRO A 314 25.76 -21.49 25.32
C PRO A 314 26.51 -21.95 24.05
N ASP A 315 26.17 -23.15 23.58
CA ASP A 315 26.61 -23.61 22.26
C ASP A 315 26.07 -22.63 21.21
N VAL A 316 26.97 -22.02 20.44
CA VAL A 316 26.58 -21.10 19.37
C VAL A 316 26.37 -21.92 18.10
N PRO A 317 25.26 -21.73 17.38
CA PRO A 317 25.08 -22.38 16.09
C PRO A 317 26.12 -21.84 15.11
N SER A 318 26.86 -22.74 14.47
CA SER A 318 27.76 -22.42 13.37
C SER A 318 27.33 -23.19 12.13
N VAL A 319 27.48 -22.57 10.96
CA VAL A 319 27.21 -23.25 9.70
C VAL A 319 28.23 -24.38 9.51
N LYS A 320 27.77 -25.57 9.13
CA LYS A 320 28.66 -26.70 8.82
C LYS A 320 29.60 -26.31 7.67
N PRO A 321 30.82 -26.88 7.61
CA PRO A 321 31.76 -26.64 6.52
C PRO A 321 31.32 -27.38 5.24
N ILE A 322 30.20 -26.95 4.66
CA ILE A 322 29.59 -27.48 3.43
C ILE A 322 29.88 -26.48 2.30
N ALA A 323 30.01 -26.95 1.07
CA ALA A 323 30.19 -26.08 -0.10
C ALA A 323 29.03 -25.09 -0.24
N LYS A 324 29.32 -23.83 -0.53
CA LYS A 324 28.30 -22.76 -0.65
C LYS A 324 27.23 -23.12 -1.69
N GLU A 325 27.61 -23.77 -2.79
CA GLU A 325 26.66 -24.19 -3.84
C GLU A 325 25.65 -25.23 -3.32
N GLU A 326 26.09 -26.15 -2.45
CA GLU A 326 25.24 -27.19 -1.89
C GLU A 326 24.24 -26.61 -0.88
N ILE A 327 24.68 -25.66 -0.04
CA ILE A 327 23.78 -24.93 0.87
C ILE A 327 22.73 -24.16 0.07
N MET A 328 23.15 -23.43 -0.97
CA MET A 328 22.22 -22.69 -1.83
C MET A 328 21.22 -23.60 -2.56
N LEU A 329 21.63 -24.81 -2.95
CA LEU A 329 20.72 -25.79 -3.55
C LEU A 329 19.65 -26.24 -2.53
N GLU A 330 20.05 -26.57 -1.30
CA GLU A 330 19.13 -26.94 -0.22
C GLU A 330 18.17 -25.80 0.14
N LEU A 331 18.66 -24.55 0.22
CA LEU A 331 17.84 -23.36 0.48
C LEU A 331 16.79 -23.12 -0.61
N ASN A 332 17.19 -23.22 -1.89
CA ASN A 332 16.26 -23.09 -3.01
C ASN A 332 15.22 -24.22 -3.04
N SER A 333 15.64 -25.46 -2.73
CA SER A 333 14.74 -26.60 -2.60
C SER A 333 13.71 -26.37 -1.49
N HIS A 334 14.16 -25.91 -0.33
CA HIS A 334 13.30 -25.57 0.81
C HIS A 334 12.33 -24.43 0.48
N LEU A 335 12.81 -23.35 -0.16
CA LEU A 335 11.96 -22.25 -0.61
C LEU A 335 10.85 -22.73 -1.55
N ASN A 336 11.19 -23.56 -2.53
CA ASN A 336 10.23 -24.13 -3.48
C ASN A 336 9.20 -25.02 -2.77
N ALA A 337 9.64 -25.85 -1.81
CA ALA A 337 8.75 -26.68 -1.00
C ALA A 337 7.78 -25.82 -0.17
N CYS A 338 8.27 -24.78 0.51
CA CYS A 338 7.45 -23.85 1.28
C CYS A 338 6.45 -23.10 0.39
N LYS A 339 6.89 -22.64 -0.79
CA LYS A 339 6.03 -21.96 -1.78
C LYS A 339 4.91 -22.87 -2.26
N LEU A 340 5.23 -24.09 -2.70
CA LEU A 340 4.24 -25.07 -3.16
C LEU A 340 3.20 -25.39 -2.08
N ARG A 341 3.64 -25.55 -0.83
CA ARG A 341 2.75 -25.85 0.31
C ARG A 341 1.84 -24.68 0.68
N PHE A 342 2.34 -23.45 0.59
CA PHE A 342 1.55 -22.24 0.80
C PHE A 342 0.55 -22.04 -0.34
N ASP A 343 1.00 -22.10 -1.60
CA ASP A 343 0.16 -21.90 -2.78
C ASP A 343 -0.95 -22.95 -2.84
N SER A 344 -0.64 -24.22 -2.56
CA SER A 344 -1.64 -25.30 -2.47
C SER A 344 -2.68 -25.02 -1.38
N ALA A 345 -2.26 -24.65 -0.17
CA ALA A 345 -3.17 -24.33 0.92
C ALA A 345 -4.04 -23.10 0.61
N LEU A 346 -3.46 -22.05 0.03
CA LEU A 346 -4.17 -20.83 -0.35
C LEU A 346 -5.21 -21.12 -1.44
N GLN A 347 -4.86 -21.90 -2.47
CA GLN A 347 -5.80 -22.29 -3.52
C GLN A 347 -6.96 -23.12 -2.96
N VAL A 348 -6.68 -24.01 -2.01
CA VAL A 348 -7.69 -24.81 -1.31
C VAL A 348 -8.66 -23.93 -0.52
N VAL A 349 -8.17 -22.92 0.21
CA VAL A 349 -9.02 -21.94 0.91
C VAL A 349 -9.80 -21.06 -0.06
N LEU A 350 -9.16 -20.53 -1.10
CA LEU A 350 -9.82 -19.68 -2.10
C LEU A 350 -10.92 -20.42 -2.86
N ARG A 351 -10.75 -21.71 -3.17
CA ARG A 351 -11.81 -22.53 -3.78
C ARG A 351 -12.95 -22.84 -2.81
N ALA A 352 -12.67 -22.94 -1.52
CA ALA A 352 -13.69 -23.18 -0.51
C ALA A 352 -14.59 -21.97 -0.30
N VAL A 353 -13.98 -20.79 -0.18
CA VAL A 353 -14.65 -19.51 0.15
C VAL A 353 -15.07 -18.75 -1.11
N GLY A 354 -14.50 -19.09 -2.28
CA GLY A 354 -14.75 -18.42 -3.55
C GLY A 354 -15.98 -18.91 -4.31
N ARG A 355 -16.15 -18.33 -5.51
CA ARG A 355 -17.30 -18.47 -6.45
C ARG A 355 -17.67 -19.90 -6.89
N THR A 356 -16.92 -20.92 -6.47
CA THR A 356 -17.08 -22.32 -6.88
C THR A 356 -18.13 -23.10 -6.07
N GLN A 357 -18.91 -22.43 -5.23
CA GLN A 357 -20.09 -23.05 -4.63
C GLN A 357 -21.10 -23.33 -5.75
N THR A 358 -21.18 -24.61 -6.15
CA THR A 358 -22.16 -25.09 -7.12
C THR A 358 -23.54 -24.74 -6.59
N ALA A 359 -24.22 -23.82 -7.27
CA ALA A 359 -25.59 -23.45 -6.93
C ALA A 359 -26.45 -24.71 -6.98
N ASP A 360 -27.03 -25.12 -5.84
CA ASP A 360 -28.10 -26.11 -5.88
C ASP A 360 -29.26 -25.48 -6.65
N ALA A 361 -29.50 -25.99 -7.85
CA ALA A 361 -30.49 -25.45 -8.79
C ALA A 361 -31.94 -25.62 -8.28
N SER A 362 -32.15 -26.35 -7.20
CA SER A 362 -33.45 -26.67 -6.62
C SER A 362 -34.08 -25.52 -5.83
N HIS A 363 -33.30 -24.58 -5.28
CA HIS A 363 -33.83 -23.40 -4.58
C HIS A 363 -32.99 -22.13 -4.81
N PRO A 364 -33.53 -21.08 -5.45
CA PRO A 364 -32.82 -19.81 -5.62
C PRO A 364 -32.74 -19.06 -4.28
N THR A 365 -31.66 -19.29 -3.53
CA THR A 365 -31.30 -18.45 -2.37
C THR A 365 -30.63 -17.16 -2.83
N SER A 366 -30.60 -16.13 -1.96
CA SER A 366 -29.88 -14.87 -2.25
C SER A 366 -28.41 -15.11 -2.57
N ALA A 367 -27.79 -16.13 -1.98
CA ALA A 367 -26.43 -16.55 -2.29
C ALA A 367 -26.28 -17.08 -3.73
N ASN A 368 -27.23 -17.90 -4.21
CA ASN A 368 -27.22 -18.38 -5.60
C ASN A 368 -27.31 -17.21 -6.60
N MET A 369 -28.12 -16.19 -6.30
CA MET A 369 -28.19 -14.98 -7.13
C MET A 369 -26.87 -14.18 -7.11
N VAL A 370 -26.24 -14.03 -5.94
CA VAL A 370 -24.95 -13.31 -5.84
C VAL A 370 -23.84 -14.04 -6.60
N VAL A 371 -23.83 -15.37 -6.60
CA VAL A 371 -22.89 -16.19 -7.38
C VAL A 371 -23.12 -16.06 -8.88
N THR A 372 -24.38 -16.15 -9.34
CA THR A 372 -24.71 -16.07 -10.78
C THR A 372 -24.59 -14.65 -11.36
N THR A 373 -24.72 -13.62 -10.54
CA THR A 373 -24.62 -12.20 -10.96
C THR A 373 -23.24 -11.58 -10.72
N TYR A 374 -22.21 -12.38 -10.39
CA TYR A 374 -20.83 -11.91 -10.15
C TYR A 374 -20.63 -10.93 -8.97
N HIS A 375 -21.58 -10.83 -8.04
CA HIS A 375 -21.51 -9.94 -6.87
C HIS A 375 -20.82 -10.57 -5.64
N TRP A 376 -20.16 -11.72 -5.79
CA TRP A 376 -19.43 -12.37 -4.69
C TRP A 376 -18.28 -11.49 -4.18
N PRO A 377 -18.04 -11.37 -2.86
CA PRO A 377 -16.97 -10.54 -2.31
C PRO A 377 -15.60 -10.97 -2.86
N ARG A 378 -14.73 -9.98 -3.11
CA ARG A 378 -13.37 -10.25 -3.57
C ARG A 378 -12.54 -10.77 -2.40
N ILE A 379 -12.33 -12.08 -2.37
CA ILE A 379 -11.51 -12.74 -1.34
C ILE A 379 -10.04 -12.75 -1.77
N THR A 380 -9.20 -12.02 -1.04
CA THR A 380 -7.73 -12.01 -1.19
C THR A 380 -7.06 -12.65 0.03
N LEU A 381 -5.74 -12.89 -0.05
CA LEU A 381 -4.97 -13.39 1.10
C LEU A 381 -5.09 -12.46 2.33
N SER A 382 -4.99 -11.14 2.13
CA SER A 382 -5.13 -10.17 3.21
C SER A 382 -6.51 -10.26 3.86
N VAL A 383 -7.58 -10.28 3.06
CA VAL A 383 -8.96 -10.41 3.56
C VAL A 383 -9.16 -11.70 4.35
N ILE A 384 -8.54 -12.81 3.91
CA ILE A 384 -8.59 -14.09 4.65
C ILE A 384 -7.86 -13.96 5.99
N LEU A 385 -6.62 -13.47 5.99
CA LEU A 385 -5.80 -13.36 7.19
C LEU A 385 -6.37 -12.34 8.19
N GLU A 386 -6.94 -11.23 7.73
CA GLU A 386 -7.63 -10.24 8.57
C GLU A 386 -8.76 -10.88 9.40
N GLN A 387 -9.35 -12.00 8.96
CA GLN A 387 -10.43 -12.61 9.72
C GLN A 387 -10.00 -13.19 11.08
N ILE A 388 -8.70 -13.39 11.34
CA ILE A 388 -8.20 -13.84 12.66
C ILE A 388 -7.87 -12.68 13.60
N ASN A 389 -8.02 -11.43 13.15
CA ASN A 389 -7.86 -10.26 14.00
C ASN A 389 -8.92 -10.24 15.11
N CYS A 390 -8.73 -9.35 16.09
CA CYS A 390 -9.59 -9.29 17.27
C CYS A 390 -11.06 -8.91 16.95
N HIS A 391 -11.30 -8.20 15.84
CA HIS A 391 -12.62 -7.76 15.39
C HIS A 391 -13.43 -8.84 14.66
N HIS A 392 -12.77 -9.80 14.01
CA HIS A 392 -13.44 -10.77 13.13
C HIS A 392 -13.40 -12.20 13.66
N ARG A 393 -12.38 -12.57 14.46
CA ARG A 393 -12.14 -13.97 14.86
C ARG A 393 -13.30 -14.65 15.59
N HIS A 394 -14.13 -13.88 16.30
CA HIS A 394 -15.30 -14.39 17.01
C HIS A 394 -16.51 -14.64 16.10
N ARG A 395 -16.53 -14.06 14.88
CA ARG A 395 -17.58 -14.24 13.88
C ARG A 395 -17.27 -15.40 12.93
N LEU A 396 -16.06 -15.97 12.98
CA LEU A 396 -15.67 -17.06 12.10
C LEU A 396 -16.42 -18.37 12.45
N PRO A 397 -16.98 -19.08 11.45
CA PRO A 397 -17.71 -20.30 11.70
C PRO A 397 -16.79 -21.51 11.91
N GLY A 398 -17.14 -22.38 12.86
CA GLY A 398 -16.51 -23.70 13.06
C GLY A 398 -14.98 -23.67 13.13
N THR A 399 -14.31 -24.53 12.37
CA THR A 399 -12.84 -24.69 12.38
C THR A 399 -12.11 -23.69 11.47
N TRP A 400 -12.74 -22.60 11.02
CA TRP A 400 -12.10 -21.66 10.10
C TRP A 400 -10.94 -20.90 10.74
N LEU A 401 -11.05 -20.57 12.03
CA LEU A 401 -9.97 -19.92 12.78
C LEU A 401 -8.68 -20.75 12.71
N GLU A 402 -8.74 -22.04 13.06
CA GLU A 402 -7.60 -22.97 13.02
C GLU A 402 -7.00 -23.09 11.61
N ARG A 403 -7.84 -23.11 10.57
CA ARG A 403 -7.39 -23.22 9.17
C ARG A 403 -6.68 -21.97 8.69
N ILE A 404 -7.20 -20.80 9.02
CA ILE A 404 -6.57 -19.53 8.64
C ILE A 404 -5.26 -19.36 9.43
N ILE A 405 -5.21 -19.79 10.68
CA ILE A 405 -3.98 -19.85 11.47
C ILE A 405 -2.96 -20.79 10.81
N ASN A 406 -3.37 -21.98 10.36
CA ASN A 406 -2.48 -22.90 9.63
C ASN A 406 -1.96 -22.27 8.32
N LEU A 407 -2.82 -21.55 7.59
CA LEU A 407 -2.42 -20.81 6.39
C LEU A 407 -1.39 -19.72 6.73
N GLY A 408 -1.61 -18.96 7.80
CA GLY A 408 -0.68 -17.94 8.30
C GLY A 408 0.67 -18.53 8.71
N GLN A 409 0.69 -19.68 9.39
CA GLN A 409 1.93 -20.40 9.73
C GLN A 409 2.70 -20.87 8.49
N ARG A 410 2.02 -21.27 7.41
CA ARG A 410 2.68 -21.60 6.13
C ARG A 410 3.28 -20.36 5.49
N LEU A 411 2.60 -19.22 5.57
CA LEU A 411 3.10 -17.95 5.06
C LEU A 411 4.37 -17.51 5.79
N THR A 412 4.42 -17.64 7.13
CA THR A 412 5.62 -17.29 7.89
C THR A 412 6.81 -18.20 7.55
N LEU A 413 6.58 -19.50 7.29
CA LEU A 413 7.64 -20.41 6.84
C LEU A 413 8.15 -20.02 5.45
N LEU A 414 7.25 -19.58 4.56
CA LEU A 414 7.64 -19.06 3.26
C LEU A 414 8.44 -17.75 3.38
N GLN A 415 8.06 -16.85 4.30
CA GLN A 415 8.81 -15.63 4.59
C GLN A 415 10.20 -15.95 5.16
N GLN A 416 10.31 -16.88 6.11
CA GLN A 416 11.58 -17.37 6.66
C GLN A 416 12.48 -17.95 5.56
N ALA A 417 11.95 -18.84 4.71
CA ALA A 417 12.70 -19.42 3.61
C ALA A 417 13.31 -18.37 2.66
N ARG A 418 12.58 -17.27 2.41
CA ARG A 418 13.11 -16.14 1.62
C ARG A 418 14.21 -15.40 2.36
N ARG A 419 14.02 -15.13 3.67
CA ARG A 419 15.02 -14.46 4.51
C ARG A 419 16.32 -15.25 4.61
N LEU A 420 16.25 -16.58 4.77
CA LEU A 420 17.43 -17.45 4.81
C LEU A 420 18.33 -17.29 3.57
N ILE A 421 17.74 -17.18 2.38
CA ILE A 421 18.51 -16.92 1.14
C ILE A 421 19.18 -15.53 1.17
N HIS A 422 18.50 -14.52 1.73
CA HIS A 422 19.05 -13.16 1.80
C HIS A 422 20.17 -13.04 2.85
N LEU A 423 20.06 -13.80 3.95
CA LEU A 423 21.03 -13.82 5.03
C LEU A 423 22.22 -14.75 4.76
N PHE A 424 22.22 -15.50 3.67
CA PHE A 424 23.24 -16.53 3.39
C PHE A 424 24.70 -16.03 3.49
N GLU A 425 24.98 -14.79 3.08
CA GLU A 425 26.33 -14.22 3.19
C GLU A 425 26.70 -13.76 4.62
N GLN A 426 25.72 -13.66 5.52
CA GLN A 426 25.87 -13.23 6.91
C GLN A 426 25.78 -14.44 7.85
N GLU A 427 26.86 -15.22 7.96
CA GLU A 427 26.88 -16.50 8.69
C GLU A 427 26.23 -16.44 10.08
N GLY A 428 26.48 -15.38 10.86
CA GLY A 428 25.95 -15.23 12.20
C GLY A 428 24.44 -14.92 12.28
N ASP A 429 23.89 -14.19 11.30
CA ASP A 429 22.44 -13.93 11.22
C ASP A 429 21.71 -15.12 10.58
N PHE A 430 22.32 -15.75 9.58
CA PHE A 430 21.84 -16.99 8.96
C PHE A 430 21.69 -18.11 9.98
N ALA A 431 22.72 -18.35 10.80
CA ALA A 431 22.69 -19.41 11.81
C ALA A 431 21.61 -19.16 12.87
N ARG A 432 21.38 -17.89 13.26
CA ARG A 432 20.32 -17.51 14.20
C ARG A 432 18.93 -17.73 13.61
N GLU A 433 18.68 -17.26 12.38
CA GLU A 433 17.40 -17.45 11.68
C GLU A 433 17.06 -18.93 11.47
N LEU A 434 18.08 -19.77 11.27
CA LEU A 434 17.94 -21.20 11.03
C LEU A 434 17.76 -22.02 12.33
N GLN A 435 18.32 -21.56 13.46
CA GLN A 435 18.14 -22.22 14.76
C GLN A 435 16.68 -22.15 15.23
N ASP A 436 16.00 -21.05 14.93
CA ASP A 436 14.59 -20.84 15.27
C ASP A 436 13.62 -21.67 14.39
N GLU A 437 14.09 -22.49 13.44
CA GLU A 437 13.26 -23.46 12.70
C GLU A 437 12.70 -24.60 13.59
N VAL A 438 13.30 -24.86 14.76
CA VAL A 438 12.98 -26.01 15.62
C VAL A 438 11.67 -25.78 16.40
N GLY A 439 10.56 -25.69 15.66
CA GLY A 439 9.20 -25.68 16.20
C GLY A 439 8.82 -24.40 16.93
N ARG A 440 7.70 -23.78 16.52
CA ARG A 440 7.08 -22.70 17.30
C ARG A 440 6.79 -23.22 18.71
N GLY A 441 7.53 -22.74 19.71
CA GLY A 441 7.36 -23.14 21.11
C GLY A 441 6.04 -22.68 21.74
N TRP A 442 5.21 -21.95 21.00
CA TRP A 442 3.89 -21.48 21.39
C TRP A 442 2.82 -21.82 20.36
N TYR A 443 1.60 -22.04 20.86
CA TYR A 443 0.42 -22.33 20.05
C TYR A 443 -0.10 -21.03 19.42
N SER A 444 0.06 -20.85 18.10
CA SER A 444 -0.50 -19.70 17.37
C SER A 444 -2.02 -19.58 17.54
N GLU A 445 -2.71 -20.68 17.82
CA GLU A 445 -4.15 -20.72 18.16
C GLU A 445 -4.50 -19.91 19.42
N LYS A 446 -3.60 -19.90 20.42
CA LYS A 446 -3.78 -19.14 21.66
C LYS A 446 -3.37 -17.67 21.50
N HIS A 447 -2.59 -17.34 20.48
CA HIS A 447 -2.07 -15.99 20.23
C HIS A 447 -2.18 -15.56 18.75
N PRO A 448 -3.40 -15.39 18.19
CA PRO A 448 -3.57 -14.97 16.80
C PRO A 448 -2.96 -13.60 16.51
N ASP A 449 -3.02 -12.66 17.47
CA ASP A 449 -2.44 -11.32 17.35
C ASP A 449 -0.92 -11.39 17.12
N THR A 450 -0.21 -12.30 17.81
CA THR A 450 1.23 -12.53 17.61
C THR A 450 1.53 -13.01 16.19
N LEU A 451 0.73 -13.92 15.65
CA LEU A 451 0.90 -14.42 14.29
C LEU A 451 0.68 -13.31 13.24
N LEU A 452 -0.30 -12.42 13.47
CA LEU A 452 -0.54 -11.30 12.56
C LEU A 452 0.64 -10.32 12.55
N VAL A 453 1.21 -10.00 13.73
CA VAL A 453 2.40 -9.15 13.84
C VAL A 453 3.61 -9.79 13.15
N GLU A 454 3.81 -11.10 13.26
CA GLU A 454 4.87 -11.83 12.53
C GLU A 454 4.71 -11.69 11.00
N ILE A 455 3.50 -11.91 10.50
CA ILE A 455 3.22 -11.89 9.06
C ILE A 455 3.43 -10.47 8.51
N GLU A 456 2.89 -9.45 9.19
CA GLU A 456 2.99 -8.05 8.77
C GLU A 456 4.44 -7.55 8.83
N GLY A 457 5.14 -7.85 9.93
CA GLY A 457 6.54 -7.48 10.11
C GLY A 457 7.53 -8.29 9.27
N CYS A 458 7.07 -9.38 8.63
CA CYS A 458 7.93 -10.35 7.95
C CYS A 458 9.09 -10.81 8.85
N VAL A 459 8.80 -11.11 10.11
CA VAL A 459 9.75 -11.58 11.12
C VAL A 459 9.25 -12.85 11.77
N GLN A 460 10.16 -13.62 12.35
CA GLN A 460 9.81 -14.74 13.22
C GLN A 460 10.09 -14.35 14.66
N VAL A 461 9.10 -14.49 15.54
CA VAL A 461 9.31 -14.27 16.97
C VAL A 461 10.22 -15.37 17.49
N ARG A 462 11.20 -15.01 18.32
CA ARG A 462 12.14 -15.95 18.95
C ARG A 462 11.57 -16.51 20.25
N HIS A 463 12.07 -17.65 20.69
CA HIS A 463 11.66 -18.27 21.97
C HIS A 463 11.79 -17.34 23.18
N LEU A 464 12.94 -16.68 23.32
CA LEU A 464 13.16 -15.73 24.40
C LEU A 464 12.15 -14.55 24.38
N GLN A 465 11.83 -14.05 23.18
CA GLN A 465 10.88 -12.94 23.02
C GLN A 465 9.47 -13.34 23.44
N GLU A 466 9.00 -14.53 23.06
CA GLU A 466 7.68 -15.00 23.49
C GLU A 466 7.65 -15.35 24.99
N ASP A 467 8.72 -15.91 25.56
CA ASP A 467 8.78 -16.19 27.00
C ASP A 467 8.65 -14.89 27.82
N ILE A 468 9.33 -13.84 27.37
CA ILE A 468 9.24 -12.51 27.97
C ILE A 468 7.86 -11.90 27.73
N ALA A 469 7.32 -11.99 26.50
CA ALA A 469 5.99 -11.51 26.20
C ALA A 469 4.93 -12.20 27.07
N ARG A 470 5.05 -13.52 27.32
CA ARG A 470 4.16 -14.29 28.20
C ARG A 470 4.21 -13.78 29.63
N LEU A 471 5.42 -13.53 30.16
CA LEU A 471 5.61 -12.95 31.49
C LEU A 471 5.03 -11.53 31.57
N MET A 472 5.14 -10.72 30.52
CA MET A 472 4.56 -9.36 30.50
C MET A 472 3.02 -9.37 30.40
N LYS A 473 2.46 -10.28 29.58
CA LYS A 473 1.02 -10.51 29.46
C LYS A 473 0.42 -10.95 30.80
N ALA A 474 1.08 -11.89 31.48
CA ALA A 474 0.64 -12.48 32.75
C ALA A 474 1.78 -12.55 33.78
N PRO A 475 2.08 -11.45 34.50
CA PRO A 475 3.22 -11.36 35.39
C PRO A 475 3.03 -12.22 36.63
N PRO A 476 4.13 -12.75 37.20
CA PRO A 476 4.07 -13.58 38.40
C PRO A 476 3.33 -12.85 39.52
N ARG A 477 2.35 -13.51 40.12
CA ARG A 477 1.54 -12.97 41.24
C ARG A 477 0.78 -11.67 40.90
N ASN A 478 0.59 -11.38 39.61
CA ASN A 478 -0.05 -10.16 39.11
C ASN A 478 0.57 -8.86 39.67
N ARG A 479 1.89 -8.86 39.93
CA ARG A 479 2.63 -7.69 40.43
C ARG A 479 3.37 -6.97 39.30
N ASN A 480 3.70 -5.71 39.53
CA ASN A 480 4.59 -4.96 38.65
C ASN A 480 5.91 -5.71 38.47
N THR A 481 6.33 -5.88 37.23
CA THR A 481 7.50 -6.68 36.86
C THR A 481 8.38 -5.86 35.93
N VAL A 482 9.68 -5.84 36.20
CA VAL A 482 10.71 -5.23 35.36
C VAL A 482 11.52 -6.37 34.74
N LEU A 483 11.70 -6.33 33.42
CA LEU A 483 12.46 -7.33 32.67
C LEU A 483 13.56 -6.62 31.89
N GLN A 484 14.73 -7.22 31.85
CA GLN A 484 15.89 -6.68 31.13
C GLN A 484 16.28 -7.63 30.00
N LEU A 485 16.48 -7.07 28.81
CA LEU A 485 17.05 -7.77 27.66
C LEU A 485 18.22 -6.98 27.08
N ASN A 486 19.13 -7.69 26.41
CA ASN A 486 20.22 -7.08 25.66
C ASN A 486 19.70 -6.16 24.55
N MET A 487 20.54 -5.20 24.14
CA MET A 487 20.23 -4.31 23.02
C MET A 487 20.18 -5.14 21.72
N GLY A 488 19.23 -4.81 20.84
CA GLY A 488 19.04 -5.54 19.57
C GLY A 488 18.19 -6.81 19.64
N GLU A 489 17.71 -7.22 20.82
CA GLU A 489 16.85 -8.41 20.97
C GLU A 489 15.38 -8.20 20.61
N GLY A 490 15.01 -7.06 20.01
CA GLY A 490 13.64 -6.79 19.56
C GLY A 490 12.66 -6.42 20.69
N LYS A 491 13.13 -5.76 21.76
CA LYS A 491 12.30 -5.25 22.86
C LYS A 491 11.13 -4.40 22.35
N SER A 492 11.45 -3.29 21.69
CA SER A 492 10.45 -2.35 21.20
C SER A 492 9.80 -2.82 19.90
N SER A 493 10.54 -3.48 19.00
CA SER A 493 10.04 -3.83 17.67
C SER A 493 9.20 -5.12 17.60
N VAL A 494 9.34 -6.03 18.56
CA VAL A 494 8.65 -7.33 18.54
C VAL A 494 7.82 -7.53 19.81
N ILE A 495 8.45 -7.45 20.99
CA ILE A 495 7.78 -7.76 22.26
C ILE A 495 6.68 -6.73 22.57
N LEU A 496 6.99 -5.44 22.43
CA LEU A 496 6.04 -4.38 22.74
C LEU A 496 4.73 -4.47 21.90
N PRO A 497 4.75 -4.60 20.56
CA PRO A 497 3.54 -4.82 19.77
C PRO A 497 2.73 -6.06 20.20
N ILE A 498 3.41 -7.19 20.42
CA ILE A 498 2.76 -8.45 20.80
C ILE A 498 2.04 -8.31 22.14
N VAL A 499 2.71 -7.72 23.12
CA VAL A 499 2.17 -7.53 24.46
C VAL A 499 1.03 -6.50 24.43
N ALA A 500 1.20 -5.38 23.73
CA ALA A 500 0.18 -4.33 23.61
C ALA A 500 -1.10 -4.83 22.93
N ALA A 501 -0.98 -5.60 21.84
CA ALA A 501 -2.12 -6.21 21.16
C ALA A 501 -2.83 -7.25 22.04
N SER A 502 -2.07 -8.08 22.77
CA SER A 502 -2.65 -9.11 23.65
C SER A 502 -3.35 -8.51 24.87
N ILE A 503 -2.89 -7.37 25.38
CA ILE A 503 -3.47 -6.70 26.55
C ILE A 503 -4.70 -5.88 26.17
N ALA A 504 -4.76 -5.35 24.95
CA ALA A 504 -5.90 -4.65 24.39
C ALA A 504 -7.02 -5.64 24.03
N ASP A 505 -7.64 -6.25 25.04
CA ASP A 505 -8.74 -7.21 24.91
C ASP A 505 -10.13 -6.57 25.06
N GLY A 506 -10.18 -5.26 25.35
CA GLY A 506 -11.41 -4.49 25.52
C GLY A 506 -11.98 -4.54 26.94
N SER A 507 -11.35 -5.26 27.87
CA SER A 507 -11.67 -5.22 29.30
C SER A 507 -10.99 -4.06 30.04
N ARG A 508 -9.89 -3.55 29.47
CA ARG A 508 -9.00 -2.57 30.08
C ARG A 508 -8.29 -1.74 29.02
N LEU A 509 -7.79 -0.59 29.44
CA LEU A 509 -6.99 0.32 28.63
C LEU A 509 -5.54 -0.16 28.53
N SER A 510 -5.08 -0.51 27.32
CA SER A 510 -3.67 -0.85 27.04
C SER A 510 -2.88 0.43 26.81
N ARG A 511 -1.98 0.78 27.75
CA ARG A 511 -1.17 2.02 27.69
C ARG A 511 0.29 1.69 27.43
N VAL A 512 0.82 2.18 26.32
CA VAL A 512 2.25 2.11 26.00
C VAL A 512 2.88 3.44 26.41
N ILE A 513 3.77 3.39 27.40
CA ILE A 513 4.46 4.55 27.96
C ILE A 513 5.87 4.59 27.40
N VAL A 514 6.22 5.70 26.76
CA VAL A 514 7.54 5.90 26.14
C VAL A 514 8.09 7.28 26.44
N ALA A 515 9.42 7.37 26.42
CA ALA A 515 10.10 8.65 26.54
C ALA A 515 9.87 9.51 25.30
N LYS A 516 9.90 10.83 25.48
CA LYS A 516 9.67 11.81 24.41
C LYS A 516 10.57 11.61 23.18
N PRO A 517 11.89 11.36 23.32
CA PRO A 517 12.78 11.15 22.17
C PRO A 517 12.37 9.95 21.31
N GLN A 518 11.83 8.90 21.93
CA GLN A 518 11.52 7.63 21.26
C GLN A 518 10.08 7.56 20.76
N SER A 519 9.20 8.44 21.24
CA SER A 519 7.77 8.40 20.95
C SER A 519 7.39 8.33 19.46
N ARG A 520 8.09 9.07 18.61
CA ARG A 520 7.86 9.03 17.16
C ARG A 520 8.27 7.69 16.55
N GLN A 521 9.43 7.18 16.95
CA GLN A 521 9.92 5.88 16.46
C GLN A 521 9.00 4.74 16.92
N THR A 522 8.57 4.73 18.18
CA THR A 522 7.61 3.76 18.68
C THR A 522 6.28 3.87 17.95
N PHE A 523 5.81 5.08 17.64
CA PHE A 523 4.57 5.27 16.88
C PHE A 523 4.67 4.65 15.48
N GLU A 524 5.72 4.96 14.72
CA GLU A 524 5.93 4.43 13.37
C GLU A 524 6.04 2.90 13.38
N MET A 525 6.70 2.33 14.40
CA MET A 525 6.81 0.89 14.60
C MET A 525 5.46 0.23 14.95
N LEU A 526 4.67 0.82 15.85
CA LEU A 526 3.34 0.32 16.17
C LEU A 526 2.40 0.44 14.96
N LEU A 527 2.50 1.53 14.18
CA LEU A 527 1.73 1.70 12.95
C LEU A 527 2.04 0.59 11.95
N ALA A 528 3.32 0.28 11.73
CA ALA A 528 3.74 -0.81 10.86
C ALA A 528 3.21 -2.17 11.36
N SER A 529 3.12 -2.37 12.68
CA SER A 529 2.65 -3.63 13.28
C SER A 529 1.13 -3.78 13.30
N PHE A 530 0.39 -2.67 13.43
CA PHE A 530 -1.06 -2.68 13.69
C PHE A 530 -1.92 -2.14 12.55
N GLY A 531 -1.37 -1.36 11.64
CA GLY A 531 -2.11 -0.69 10.57
C GLY A 531 -2.62 -1.61 9.45
N GLY A 532 -2.05 -2.82 9.34
CA GLY A 532 -2.45 -3.84 8.37
C GLY A 532 -3.34 -4.92 8.98
N LEU A 533 -2.89 -6.18 8.93
CA LEU A 533 -3.70 -7.36 9.26
C LEU A 533 -4.22 -7.39 10.70
N ALA A 534 -3.43 -6.92 11.66
CA ALA A 534 -3.84 -6.85 13.07
C ALA A 534 -4.98 -5.84 13.30
N SER A 535 -5.09 -4.82 12.43
CA SER A 535 -6.16 -3.83 12.37
C SER A 535 -6.48 -3.18 13.73
N ARG A 536 -5.45 -2.68 14.42
CA ARG A 536 -5.62 -2.02 15.73
C ARG A 536 -5.35 -0.53 15.63
N ARG A 537 -6.27 0.26 16.17
CA ARG A 537 -6.12 1.71 16.20
C ARG A 537 -5.15 2.12 17.31
N ILE A 538 -4.20 2.98 16.94
CA ILE A 538 -3.29 3.62 17.89
C ILE A 538 -3.88 4.98 18.25
N TYR A 539 -4.10 5.19 19.53
CA TYR A 539 -4.59 6.43 20.09
C TYR A 539 -3.42 7.21 20.66
N HIS A 540 -3.47 8.53 20.48
CA HIS A 540 -2.55 9.46 21.10
C HIS A 540 -3.34 10.47 21.91
N LEU A 541 -2.82 10.79 23.08
CA LEU A 541 -3.36 11.86 23.90
C LEU A 541 -2.21 12.80 24.31
N PRO A 542 -1.79 13.74 23.43
CA PRO A 542 -0.84 14.78 23.81
C PRO A 542 -1.53 15.76 24.76
N PHE A 543 -1.58 15.37 26.03
CA PHE A 543 -2.30 16.07 27.08
C PHE A 543 -1.34 17.00 27.83
N PHE A 544 -1.67 18.28 27.93
CA PHE A 544 -0.88 19.25 28.70
C PHE A 544 -1.79 20.05 29.61
N ARG A 545 -1.32 20.38 30.82
CA ARG A 545 -2.12 21.01 31.88
C ARG A 545 -2.62 22.42 31.52
N GLY A 546 -1.98 23.09 30.57
CA GLY A 546 -2.43 24.39 30.06
C GLY A 546 -3.69 24.35 29.18
N LEU A 547 -4.25 23.16 28.92
CA LEU A 547 -5.53 23.02 28.21
C LEU A 547 -6.67 23.56 29.06
N LYS A 548 -7.41 24.53 28.52
CA LYS A 548 -8.69 24.95 29.10
C LYS A 548 -9.75 23.94 28.68
N ILE A 549 -10.14 23.06 29.60
CA ILE A 549 -11.12 22.01 29.32
C ILE A 549 -12.51 22.52 29.68
N GLY A 550 -13.37 22.68 28.67
CA GLY A 550 -14.80 22.89 28.83
C GLY A 550 -15.58 21.58 28.76
N LYS A 551 -16.91 21.70 28.69
CA LYS A 551 -17.83 20.56 28.66
C LYS A 551 -17.70 19.72 27.39
N ASP A 552 -17.42 20.35 26.27
CA ASP A 552 -17.30 19.65 24.99
C ASP A 552 -15.93 18.95 24.90
N GLU A 553 -14.86 19.63 25.34
CA GLU A 553 -13.50 19.07 25.33
C GLU A 553 -13.39 17.84 26.23
N VAL A 554 -13.94 17.89 27.45
CA VAL A 554 -13.91 16.72 28.35
C VAL A 554 -14.69 15.54 27.78
N GLN A 555 -15.79 15.80 27.08
CA GLN A 555 -16.58 14.75 26.42
C GLN A 555 -15.79 14.10 25.28
N VAL A 556 -15.04 14.89 24.51
CA VAL A 556 -14.16 14.38 23.45
C VAL A 556 -13.05 13.51 24.06
N ILE A 557 -12.42 13.96 25.15
CA ILE A 557 -11.38 13.18 25.84
C ILE A 557 -11.96 11.85 26.35
N TRP A 558 -13.10 11.88 27.04
CA TRP A 558 -13.77 10.66 27.50
C TRP A 558 -14.05 9.70 26.34
N LYS A 559 -14.60 10.21 25.24
CA LYS A 559 -14.91 9.42 24.05
C LYS A 559 -13.64 8.78 23.45
N ILE A 560 -12.50 9.46 23.46
CA ILE A 560 -11.22 8.89 23.01
C ILE A 560 -10.83 7.67 23.87
N PHE A 561 -10.93 7.76 25.19
CA PHE A 561 -10.63 6.64 26.09
C PHE A 561 -11.63 5.49 25.93
N ASP A 562 -12.92 5.79 25.90
CA ASP A 562 -13.99 4.81 25.71
C ASP A 562 -13.86 4.08 24.37
N ASP A 563 -13.67 4.82 23.28
CA ASP A 563 -13.45 4.26 21.95
C ASP A 563 -12.17 3.41 21.93
N CYS A 564 -11.10 3.82 22.62
CA CYS A 564 -9.86 3.04 22.71
C CYS A 564 -10.09 1.68 23.36
N VAL A 565 -10.86 1.61 24.45
CA VAL A 565 -11.19 0.34 25.11
C VAL A 565 -12.11 -0.50 24.20
N ARG A 566 -13.21 0.08 23.71
CA ARG A 566 -14.22 -0.61 22.89
C ARG A 566 -13.66 -1.17 21.58
N THR A 567 -12.77 -0.42 20.93
CA THR A 567 -12.12 -0.84 19.68
C THR A 567 -10.87 -1.66 19.93
N GLN A 568 -10.56 -2.04 21.18
CA GLN A 568 -9.37 -2.84 21.49
C GLN A 568 -8.09 -2.17 20.96
N GLY A 569 -8.05 -0.83 21.02
CA GLY A 569 -6.95 0.00 20.59
C GLY A 569 -5.82 0.08 21.63
N VAL A 570 -4.72 0.69 21.22
CA VAL A 570 -3.53 0.91 22.06
C VAL A 570 -3.33 2.40 22.25
N LEU A 571 -3.21 2.85 23.49
CA LEU A 571 -2.95 4.25 23.82
C LEU A 571 -1.44 4.48 23.99
N LEU A 572 -0.84 5.22 23.06
CA LEU A 572 0.56 5.65 23.13
C LEU A 572 0.66 6.98 23.86
N ILE A 573 1.34 6.99 25.01
CA ILE A 573 1.38 8.11 25.93
C ILE A 573 2.79 8.36 26.49
N GLN A 574 3.05 9.58 26.94
CA GLN A 574 4.29 9.99 27.58
C GLN A 574 4.03 10.26 29.06
N PRO A 575 5.05 10.14 29.94
CA PRO A 575 4.92 10.48 31.36
C PRO A 575 4.32 11.88 31.61
N GLU A 576 4.69 12.86 30.78
CA GLU A 576 4.17 14.25 30.81
C GLU A 576 2.64 14.32 30.74
N HIS A 577 2.04 13.49 29.88
CA HIS A 577 0.59 13.52 29.63
C HIS A 577 -0.19 12.91 30.80
N ILE A 578 0.35 11.84 31.40
CA ILE A 578 -0.23 11.18 32.58
C ILE A 578 -0.24 12.16 33.76
N LEU A 579 0.91 12.78 34.03
CA LEU A 579 1.03 13.73 35.13
C LEU A 579 0.18 14.98 34.91
N SER A 580 0.12 15.47 33.67
CA SER A 580 -0.73 16.62 33.32
C SER A 580 -2.22 16.33 33.54
N LEU A 581 -2.69 15.13 33.20
CA LEU A 581 -4.07 14.70 33.44
C LEU A 581 -4.37 14.60 34.93
N GLN A 582 -3.47 13.99 35.71
CA GLN A 582 -3.59 13.88 37.16
C GLN A 582 -3.70 15.25 37.83
N LEU A 583 -2.77 16.16 37.52
CA LEU A 583 -2.74 17.49 38.13
C LEU A 583 -3.95 18.33 37.74
N LEU A 584 -4.38 18.28 36.48
CA LEU A 584 -5.54 19.04 36.03
C LEU A 584 -6.83 18.57 36.70
N ALA A 585 -7.00 17.26 36.87
CA ALA A 585 -8.16 16.72 37.59
C ALA A 585 -8.20 17.22 39.04
N VAL A 586 -7.04 17.24 39.72
CA VAL A 586 -6.92 17.75 41.09
C VAL A 586 -7.18 19.26 41.18
N GLU A 587 -6.63 20.05 40.26
CA GLU A 587 -6.83 21.50 40.21
C GLU A 587 -8.28 21.88 39.94
N SER A 588 -8.92 21.20 38.98
CA SER A 588 -10.32 21.43 38.64
C SER A 588 -11.20 21.23 39.87
N HIS A 589 -10.95 20.15 40.63
CA HIS A 589 -11.67 19.86 41.86
C HIS A 589 -11.37 20.86 43.00
N ALA A 590 -10.12 21.34 43.11
CA ALA A 590 -9.75 22.32 44.12
C ALA A 590 -10.38 23.70 43.86
N ASN A 591 -10.39 24.16 42.60
CA ASN A 591 -10.95 25.44 42.21
C ASN A 591 -12.46 25.49 42.42
N SER A 592 -13.18 24.43 42.08
CA SER A 592 -14.63 24.36 42.28
C SER A 592 -15.04 24.34 43.75
N THR A 593 -14.26 23.66 44.59
CA THR A 593 -14.44 23.66 46.04
C THR A 593 -14.26 25.07 46.61
N MET A 594 -13.34 25.87 46.06
CA MET A 594 -13.18 27.28 46.43
C MET A 594 -14.33 28.16 45.93
N GLU A 595 -14.77 27.99 44.69
CA GLU A 595 -15.90 28.73 44.12
C GLU A 595 -17.22 28.45 44.86
N GLN A 596 -17.47 27.19 45.25
CA GLN A 596 -18.64 26.80 46.06
C GLN A 596 -18.60 27.36 47.49
N LYS A 597 -17.40 27.52 48.08
CA LYS A 597 -17.24 28.18 49.39
C LYS A 597 -17.48 29.69 49.30
N ASN A 598 -17.00 30.34 48.22
CA ASN A 598 -17.20 31.77 48.01
C ASN A 598 -18.65 32.12 47.66
N THR A 599 -19.37 31.27 46.91
CA THR A 599 -20.80 31.49 46.62
C THR A 599 -21.72 31.22 47.80
N LYS A 600 -21.35 30.31 48.72
CA LYS A 600 -22.09 30.10 49.99
C LYS A 600 -21.87 31.23 51.01
N ALA A 601 -20.75 31.95 50.94
CA ALA A 601 -20.49 33.09 51.81
C ALA A 601 -21.21 34.39 51.39
N LEU A 602 -21.78 34.46 50.17
CA LEU A 602 -22.31 35.69 49.58
C LEU A 602 -23.80 35.65 49.19
N ARG A 603 -24.61 34.74 49.74
CA ARG A 603 -26.08 34.81 49.60
C ARG A 603 -26.73 35.42 50.85
N PRO A 604 -27.24 36.66 50.79
CA PRO A 604 -28.28 37.10 51.72
C PRO A 604 -29.52 36.24 51.49
N ARG A 605 -30.17 35.82 52.59
CA ARG A 605 -31.52 35.23 52.56
C ARG A 605 -32.49 36.26 51.96
N THR A 606 -32.80 36.14 50.67
CA THR A 606 -34.04 36.68 50.12
C THR A 606 -34.82 35.56 49.46
N THR A 607 -36.00 35.33 50.02
CA THR A 607 -37.06 34.47 49.52
C THR A 607 -37.55 35.00 48.18
N THR A 608 -37.22 34.32 47.10
CA THR A 608 -38.04 34.31 45.88
C THR A 608 -37.92 32.94 45.24
N THR A 609 -39.07 32.28 45.16
CA THR A 609 -39.35 31.05 44.43
C THR A 609 -39.08 31.28 42.95
N GLU A 610 -37.89 30.90 42.49
CA GLU A 610 -37.66 30.56 41.09
C GLU A 610 -37.53 29.04 41.02
N THR A 611 -38.45 28.45 40.27
CA THR A 611 -38.48 27.03 39.93
C THR A 611 -37.17 26.62 39.26
N PRO A 612 -36.53 25.52 39.69
CA PRO A 612 -35.39 24.99 38.97
C PRO A 612 -35.91 24.37 37.66
N ASP A 613 -35.48 24.91 36.52
CA ASP A 613 -35.53 24.20 35.24
C ASP A 613 -34.61 22.98 35.35
N SER A 614 -35.15 21.90 35.90
CA SER A 614 -34.67 20.54 35.72
C SER A 614 -35.00 20.14 34.27
N ASP A 615 -33.98 20.03 33.41
CA ASP A 615 -33.87 18.99 32.37
C ASP A 615 -32.77 19.26 31.32
N LYS A 616 -31.58 19.70 31.76
CA LYS A 616 -30.34 19.43 31.02
C LYS A 616 -29.28 18.93 31.99
N PRO A 617 -28.74 17.71 31.85
CA PRO A 617 -27.62 17.27 32.66
C PRO A 617 -26.42 18.12 32.24
N SER A 618 -26.13 19.18 32.99
CA SER A 618 -24.90 19.92 32.83
C SER A 618 -23.77 18.97 33.17
N VAL A 619 -23.05 18.50 32.16
CA VAL A 619 -21.84 17.71 32.34
C VAL A 619 -20.93 18.49 33.29
N ASP A 620 -20.70 17.93 34.47
CA ASP A 620 -19.71 18.45 35.39
C ASP A 620 -18.34 18.04 34.86
N VAL A 621 -17.57 19.04 34.43
CA VAL A 621 -16.26 18.83 33.81
C VAL A 621 -15.32 18.12 34.79
N GLU A 622 -15.43 18.47 36.07
CA GLU A 622 -14.61 17.90 37.12
C GLU A 622 -14.91 16.43 37.34
N GLN A 623 -16.19 16.08 37.47
CA GLN A 623 -16.60 14.70 37.68
C GLN A 623 -16.12 13.83 36.53
N LYS A 624 -16.25 14.29 35.29
CA LYS A 624 -15.71 13.54 34.13
C LYS A 624 -14.20 13.41 34.13
N LEU A 625 -13.45 14.45 34.50
CA LEU A 625 -12.00 14.33 34.61
C LEU A 625 -11.59 13.32 35.69
N LEU A 626 -12.32 13.29 36.81
CA LEU A 626 -12.14 12.29 37.86
C LEU A 626 -12.52 10.88 37.36
N ASP A 627 -13.60 10.74 36.57
CA ASP A 627 -14.01 9.46 35.98
C ASP A 627 -12.94 8.93 35.01
N ILE A 628 -12.37 9.81 34.16
CA ILE A 628 -11.25 9.48 33.26
C ILE A 628 -10.04 9.01 34.07
N LEU A 629 -9.69 9.75 35.13
CA LEU A 629 -8.56 9.40 35.99
C LEU A 629 -8.81 8.07 36.71
N HIS A 630 -10.04 7.82 37.15
CA HIS A 630 -10.44 6.57 37.78
C HIS A 630 -10.33 5.38 36.83
N LEU A 631 -10.80 5.53 35.59
CA LEU A 631 -10.62 4.55 34.52
C LEU A 631 -9.12 4.24 34.31
N CYS A 632 -8.28 5.28 34.24
CA CYS A 632 -6.84 5.12 34.09
C CYS A 632 -6.20 4.39 35.28
N ASN A 633 -6.64 4.61 36.50
CA ASN A 633 -6.02 4.01 37.69
C ASN A 633 -6.51 2.58 37.97
N LEU A 634 -7.79 2.28 37.70
CA LEU A 634 -8.37 0.97 38.02
C LEU A 634 -8.38 -0.01 36.85
N SER A 635 -8.56 0.50 35.63
CA SER A 635 -8.87 -0.32 34.45
C SER A 635 -7.87 -0.06 33.33
N SER A 636 -6.59 0.08 33.66
CA SER A 636 -5.51 0.18 32.68
C SER A 636 -4.40 -0.83 32.93
N ARG A 637 -3.59 -1.05 31.90
CA ARG A 637 -2.38 -1.85 31.99
C ARG A 637 -1.26 -1.13 31.25
N ASP A 638 -0.22 -0.82 32.02
CA ASP A 638 0.91 -0.03 31.55
C ASP A 638 2.03 -0.94 31.07
N ILE A 639 2.52 -0.64 29.87
CA ILE A 639 3.71 -1.24 29.29
C ILE A 639 4.70 -0.10 29.11
N VAL A 640 5.78 -0.14 29.86
CA VAL A 640 6.81 0.91 29.85
C VAL A 640 8.01 0.41 29.07
N ASP A 641 8.34 1.09 27.97
CA ASP A 641 9.57 0.83 27.22
C ASP A 641 10.67 1.78 27.71
N GLU A 642 11.91 1.31 27.80
CA GLU A 642 13.05 2.06 28.36
C GLU A 642 12.74 2.65 29.76
N SER A 643 12.45 1.75 30.71
CA SER A 643 12.01 2.10 32.06
C SER A 643 13.04 2.88 32.87
N ASP A 644 14.33 2.68 32.58
CA ASP A 644 15.43 3.43 33.19
C ASP A 644 15.42 4.91 32.79
N GLU A 645 15.04 5.22 31.55
CA GLU A 645 14.80 6.59 31.09
C GLU A 645 13.49 7.11 31.71
N ASN A 646 12.36 6.41 31.54
CA ASN A 646 11.04 6.92 31.96
C ASN A 646 10.90 7.11 33.48
N PHE A 647 11.57 6.29 34.29
CA PHE A 647 11.59 6.42 35.75
C PHE A 647 12.82 7.18 36.26
N SER A 648 13.59 7.82 35.38
CA SER A 648 14.72 8.65 35.79
C SER A 648 14.24 9.82 36.65
N PRO A 649 14.94 10.17 37.75
CA PRO A 649 14.63 11.36 38.56
C PRO A 649 14.62 12.67 37.77
N LYS A 650 15.23 12.69 36.57
CA LYS A 650 15.11 13.82 35.63
C LYS A 650 13.65 14.15 35.28
N PHE A 651 12.79 13.14 35.26
CA PHE A 651 11.36 13.28 35.00
C PHE A 651 10.53 13.62 36.25
N GLU A 652 11.12 13.67 37.44
CA GLU A 652 10.45 14.16 38.66
C GLU A 652 10.18 15.69 38.57
N LEU A 653 10.95 16.38 37.72
CA LEU A 653 10.82 17.82 37.43
C LEU A 653 10.10 18.11 36.09
N MET A 654 9.28 17.18 35.56
CA MET A 654 8.49 17.48 34.37
C MET A 654 7.47 18.58 34.65
N TYR A 655 7.82 19.79 34.25
CA TYR A 655 6.91 20.93 34.29
C TYR A 655 5.76 20.67 33.33
N THR A 656 4.58 20.39 33.90
CA THR A 656 3.34 20.10 33.14
C THR A 656 2.76 21.33 32.42
N MET A 657 3.41 22.49 32.51
CA MET A 657 2.99 23.76 31.93
C MET A 657 4.01 24.31 30.93
N GLY A 658 3.68 24.27 29.64
CA GLY A 658 4.45 24.89 28.56
C GLY A 658 5.65 24.06 28.07
N LYS A 659 6.43 24.63 27.15
CA LYS A 659 7.68 24.01 26.69
C LYS A 659 8.71 24.04 27.82
N GLN A 660 9.59 23.03 27.88
CA GLN A 660 10.75 23.05 28.76
C GLN A 660 11.52 24.36 28.54
N ARG A 661 11.65 25.15 29.61
CA ARG A 661 12.44 26.38 29.62
C ARG A 661 13.59 26.19 30.59
N GLY A 662 14.68 26.92 30.37
CA GLY A 662 15.70 27.05 31.41
C GLY A 662 15.04 27.52 32.70
N LEU A 663 15.45 26.97 33.83
CA LEU A 663 15.07 27.49 35.15
C LEU A 663 15.30 29.00 35.16
N GLN A 664 14.39 29.76 35.78
CA GLN A 664 14.57 31.21 35.89
C GLN A 664 15.98 31.51 36.44
N PHE A 665 16.67 32.43 35.78
CA PHE A 665 18.07 32.80 36.08
C PHE A 665 19.13 31.75 35.70
N SER A 666 18.82 30.70 34.94
CA SER A 666 19.83 29.80 34.34
C SER A 666 20.60 30.52 33.22
N PRO A 667 21.93 30.35 33.08
CA PRO A 667 22.83 29.52 33.92
C PRO A 667 23.30 30.22 35.21
N TYR A 668 23.08 31.52 35.33
CA TYR A 668 23.60 32.34 36.42
C TYR A 668 23.20 31.85 37.83
N ARG A 669 22.12 31.09 37.96
CA ARG A 669 21.67 30.48 39.21
C ARG A 669 22.72 29.58 39.86
N TRP A 670 23.42 28.77 39.05
CA TRP A 670 24.47 27.88 39.56
C TRP A 670 25.83 28.58 39.61
N PHE A 671 26.10 29.52 38.71
CA PHE A 671 27.29 30.37 38.79
C PHE A 671 27.30 31.22 40.07
N LEU A 672 26.18 31.85 40.45
CA LEU A 672 26.07 32.62 41.69
C LEU A 672 26.46 31.79 42.92
N ILE A 673 25.94 30.56 43.02
CA ILE A 673 26.26 29.68 44.15
C ILE A 673 27.76 29.35 44.15
N GLN A 674 28.33 29.05 42.99
CA GLN A 674 29.77 28.77 42.86
C GLN A 674 30.64 29.99 43.18
N GLU A 675 30.23 31.19 42.77
CA GLU A 675 30.94 32.43 43.06
C GLU A 675 30.89 32.74 44.56
N VAL A 676 29.72 32.66 45.18
CA VAL A 676 29.57 32.88 46.63
C VAL A 676 30.40 31.85 47.40
N ILE A 677 30.33 30.56 47.04
CA ILE A 677 31.17 29.53 47.66
C ILE A 677 32.67 29.81 47.42
N GLY A 678 33.05 30.23 46.22
CA GLY A 678 34.42 30.65 45.89
C GLY A 678 34.89 31.87 46.68
N LEU A 679 33.99 32.77 47.08
CA LEU A 679 34.30 33.86 48.00
C LEU A 679 34.49 33.35 49.42
N VAL A 680 33.66 32.39 49.88
CA VAL A 680 33.84 31.73 51.19
C VAL A 680 35.24 31.13 51.26
N THR A 681 35.69 30.39 50.23
CA THR A 681 37.03 29.77 50.23
C THR A 681 38.18 30.78 50.23
N LYS A 682 38.00 31.94 49.59
CA LYS A 682 39.00 33.03 49.58
C LYS A 682 39.05 33.81 50.90
N ILE A 683 37.91 34.00 51.57
CA ILE A 683 37.78 34.86 52.76
C ILE A 683 37.98 34.06 54.05
N ALA A 684 37.54 32.81 54.10
CA ALA A 684 37.63 31.96 55.29
C ALA A 684 39.06 31.85 55.86
N PRO A 685 40.15 31.66 55.07
CA PRO A 685 41.51 31.64 55.62
C PRO A 685 41.92 32.95 56.30
N LYS A 686 41.44 34.10 55.78
CA LYS A 686 41.72 35.43 56.38
C LYS A 686 40.98 35.62 57.70
N VAL A 687 39.79 35.04 57.83
CA VAL A 687 39.00 35.04 59.08
C VAL A 687 39.61 34.07 60.09
N GLN A 688 40.09 32.91 59.63
CA GLN A 688 40.79 31.93 60.47
C GLN A 688 42.05 32.52 61.13
N GLN A 689 42.81 33.34 60.41
CA GLN A 689 43.99 34.02 60.96
C GLN A 689 43.66 34.95 62.14
N LEU A 690 42.45 35.54 62.13
CA LEU A 690 41.99 36.43 63.20
C LEU A 690 41.36 35.69 64.37
N ALA A 691 40.74 34.53 64.12
CA ALA A 691 40.12 33.68 65.12
C ALA A 691 40.48 32.20 64.92
N PRO A 692 41.73 31.77 65.24
CA PRO A 692 42.25 30.45 64.84
C PRO A 692 41.53 29.25 65.48
N ARG A 693 40.90 29.45 66.65
CA ARG A 693 40.20 28.40 67.39
C ARG A 693 38.70 28.32 67.07
N SER A 694 38.17 29.24 66.27
CA SER A 694 36.73 29.40 66.05
C SER A 694 36.30 29.01 64.63
N LEU A 695 37.26 28.72 63.75
CA LEU A 695 37.05 28.31 62.37
C LEU A 695 38.05 27.22 61.99
N GLU A 696 37.57 26.07 61.54
CA GLU A 696 38.40 24.98 61.02
C GLU A 696 38.24 24.89 59.50
N ILE A 697 39.38 24.79 58.80
CA ILE A 697 39.41 24.64 57.34
C ILE A 697 40.18 23.37 57.01
N ASP A 698 39.53 22.42 56.33
CA ASP A 698 40.12 21.18 55.86
C ASP A 698 40.23 21.18 54.32
N ASP A 699 41.43 21.53 53.85
CA ASP A 699 41.79 21.65 52.43
C ASP A 699 42.69 20.51 51.93
N ARG A 700 42.62 19.33 52.55
CA ARG A 700 43.53 18.21 52.25
C ARG A 700 43.40 17.61 50.83
N TYR A 701 42.47 18.08 50.00
CA TYR A 701 42.20 17.50 48.68
C TYR A 701 42.13 18.60 47.62
N MET A 702 43.06 18.58 46.66
CA MET A 702 43.34 19.64 45.67
C MET A 702 42.20 19.97 44.68
N HIS A 703 41.12 19.18 44.63
CA HIS A 703 40.03 19.33 43.62
C HIS A 703 38.64 19.45 44.23
N ARG A 704 38.55 19.89 45.50
CA ARG A 704 37.27 20.16 46.16
C ARG A 704 37.29 21.52 46.82
N VAL A 705 36.10 22.09 47.05
CA VAL A 705 35.94 23.22 47.96
C VAL A 705 36.36 22.74 49.37
N PRO A 706 37.26 23.46 50.07
CA PRO A 706 37.68 23.09 51.42
C PRO A 706 36.48 22.97 52.35
N ARG A 707 36.52 21.99 53.24
CA ARG A 707 35.46 21.83 54.25
C ARG A 707 35.71 22.87 55.34
N ILE A 708 34.79 23.81 55.47
CA ILE A 708 34.87 24.88 56.46
C ILE A 708 33.86 24.60 57.56
N ARG A 709 34.34 24.50 58.80
CA ARG A 709 33.51 24.31 59.99
C ARG A 709 33.59 25.55 60.86
N ILE A 710 32.45 26.20 61.05
CA ILE A 710 32.33 27.37 61.92
C ILE A 710 31.93 26.85 63.30
N LEU A 711 32.73 27.17 64.33
CA LEU A 711 32.52 26.67 65.69
C LEU A 711 31.84 27.70 66.61
N VAL A 712 31.83 28.97 66.21
CA VAL A 712 31.28 30.09 66.98
C VAL A 712 30.49 31.03 66.08
N ASP A 713 29.27 31.40 66.47
CA ASP A 713 28.34 32.21 65.66
C ASP A 713 28.87 33.62 65.35
N GLU A 714 29.61 34.24 66.27
CA GLU A 714 30.23 35.56 66.05
C GLU A 714 31.19 35.57 64.84
N VAL A 715 31.88 34.45 64.60
CA VAL A 715 32.78 34.30 63.45
C VAL A 715 32.01 34.02 62.16
N ALA A 716 30.83 33.39 62.25
CA ALA A 716 29.91 33.29 61.12
C ALA A 716 29.46 34.68 60.65
N LEU A 717 29.11 35.56 61.60
CA LEU A 717 28.71 36.94 61.31
C LEU A 717 29.84 37.76 60.68
N GLU A 718 31.07 37.64 61.18
CA GLU A 718 32.22 38.35 60.60
C GLU A 718 32.58 37.82 59.20
N LEU A 719 32.49 36.51 58.97
CA LEU A 719 32.66 35.91 57.65
C LEU A 719 31.60 36.42 56.66
N CYS A 720 30.32 36.42 57.07
CA CYS A 720 29.21 36.97 56.28
C CYS A 720 29.38 38.46 56.00
N ARG A 721 29.82 39.25 57.00
CA ARG A 721 30.06 40.69 56.85
C ARG A 721 31.13 40.97 55.81
N ARG A 722 32.26 40.25 55.84
CA ARG A 722 33.34 40.40 54.84
C ARG A 722 32.94 39.92 53.46
N MET A 723 32.15 38.85 53.37
CA MET A 723 31.57 38.40 52.11
C MET A 723 30.64 39.47 51.53
N ALA A 724 29.74 40.03 52.34
CA ALA A 724 28.83 41.09 51.92
C ALA A 724 29.59 42.34 51.48
N GLU A 725 30.60 42.79 52.23
CA GLU A 725 31.46 43.91 51.83
C GLU A 725 32.18 43.65 50.51
N HIS A 726 32.69 42.43 50.29
CA HIS A 726 33.34 42.07 49.04
C HIS A 726 32.37 42.10 47.86
N ILE A 727 31.17 41.55 48.05
CA ILE A 727 30.10 41.53 47.05
C ILE A 727 29.62 42.96 46.74
N CYS A 728 29.41 43.80 47.75
CA CYS A 728 28.97 45.18 47.54
C CYS A 728 30.02 46.06 46.83
N ARG A 729 31.32 45.77 47.00
CA ARG A 729 32.40 46.54 46.37
C ARG A 729 32.73 46.09 44.96
N ASN A 730 32.67 44.78 44.69
CA ASN A 730 33.16 44.20 43.44
C ASN A 730 32.05 43.63 42.55
N GLY A 731 30.81 43.57 43.05
CA GLY A 731 29.72 42.86 42.40
C GLY A 731 29.90 41.34 42.45
N LEU A 732 28.93 40.64 41.87
CA LEU A 732 29.07 39.23 41.45
C LEU A 732 28.97 39.24 39.93
N VAL A 733 29.61 38.32 39.22
CA VAL A 733 29.65 38.30 37.74
C VAL A 733 28.25 38.23 37.12
N CYS A 734 27.25 37.83 37.91
CA CYS A 734 25.85 37.72 37.51
C CYS A 734 25.00 38.98 37.81
N PHE A 735 25.58 40.07 38.32
CA PHE A 735 24.90 41.31 38.71
C PHE A 735 25.65 42.59 38.37
#